data_AF-A0A3R6XS00-F1
#
_entry.id   AF-A0A3R6XS00-F1
#
_cell.length_a   1.000
_cell.length_b   1.000
_cell.length_c   1.000
_cell.angle_alpha   90.00
_cell.angle_beta   90.00
_cell.angle_gamma   90.00
#
_symmetry.space_group_name_H-M   'P 1'
#
loop_
_entity.id
_entity.type
_entity.pdbx_description
1 polymer ?
#
loop_
_entity_poly.entity_id
_entity_poly.type
_entity_poly.pdbx_seq_one_letter_code
_entity_poly.pdbx_strand_id
1 'polypeptide(L)'
;MAPFFAHGKHSMWLLVLSAIGIPWLTSAALQTGVLPHRYIKVQTVTTSTYTGANEVQTVTTSAADVNEIQIVTTSATMIREVQVVTTTAAPGQTLGGGFTLQLDTTSTGGSVRLSGVIGFTAGASGDRSCMKEILNAMANIGPTGVFAVSRSGPDTQGGYAWSITFDASMGNVPQLSLQSSTLIGAGAAVAITTATPGNVISDGYFTLTFGGSTTSSIPRDASNAVVQAALEALPTVDALAVSRTGPDFQGGYVWTITFLSSFNAGDVPLLGIANTLVATGANAVVTVGTQGNQLGGFFTLIYNTVPTTQLASSATDTAVKAALELIPGIGTVKVVRSGPDYQLGYTWTISFLTLKGPVSALGFTTGTLTETRSDSVVSKAITVVRTRPGTTQAVQSIATTTTLTAVPVASTFQLQFTNNGVTTTTGNIPANPMGDGTCMSTLTEIQRIKTSTVDTTNMGGDNLVSPLTFFQLVFTSRGVTQTTNRILANPSAGNCTVGAASIKAELEKLPGVVAPVTVSNVATTSTQSCQWDVTFTNNAGNLNQMTAVSGTIGPASAITVGDDTVTITTVQDGTVQIIKSELEKLANVASVTVTAVAGLKQTCTWSVTFDNNAGNLALLQVAMGGVFGSAATSSGTTVTAALVTTGTSAPLGGFFSLQFRGQTTGYLPYNIAAADMKNALELLSTVDGVSVVRSNVDPNGGYSWAVTFLNLGNLPPLTADYAALVGTVPTVTITETIPGIPPPFNSRDVANGVPMGRSFITDLSTLSATMPILDTNIPYYIRVTALNAIGRSVPQMSTPPFAIPVARTLVACFILPFKR
;
A
#
# COMPACT_ATOMS: atom_id res chain seq x y z
N MET A 1 -15.04 19.71 -4.80
CA MET A 1 -16.51 19.59 -4.60
C MET A 1 -16.99 20.84 -3.89
N ALA A 2 -17.95 21.54 -4.48
CA ALA A 2 -18.44 22.86 -4.07
C ALA A 2 -19.25 22.85 -2.75
N PRO A 3 -19.30 23.96 -2.01
CA PRO A 3 -20.22 24.13 -0.87
C PRO A 3 -21.58 24.62 -1.37
N PHE A 4 -22.66 23.92 -1.04
CA PHE A 4 -24.01 24.37 -1.33
C PHE A 4 -24.85 24.52 -0.04
N PHE A 5 -25.37 25.75 0.09
CA PHE A 5 -26.56 26.23 0.80
C PHE A 5 -26.58 26.43 2.34
N ALA A 6 -26.35 27.69 2.71
CA ALA A 6 -27.36 28.70 3.10
C ALA A 6 -28.37 28.41 4.23
N HIS A 7 -28.41 29.39 5.13
CA HIS A 7 -29.42 29.67 6.15
C HIS A 7 -30.88 29.51 5.68
N GLY A 8 -31.67 28.79 6.49
CA GLY A 8 -33.13 28.83 6.49
C GLY A 8 -33.66 28.57 7.90
N LYS A 9 -34.29 29.59 8.50
CA LYS A 9 -35.12 29.45 9.71
C LYS A 9 -36.21 28.40 9.45
N HIS A 10 -36.58 27.64 10.49
CA HIS A 10 -37.58 26.56 10.52
C HIS A 10 -37.10 25.17 10.07
N SER A 11 -36.22 24.55 10.88
CA SER A 11 -36.17 23.08 10.98
C SER A 11 -36.68 22.71 12.36
N MET A 12 -37.97 22.40 12.45
CA MET A 12 -38.54 21.80 13.66
C MET A 12 -37.96 20.38 13.75
N TRP A 13 -36.92 20.23 14.59
CA TRP A 13 -36.37 18.91 14.91
C TRP A 13 -37.32 18.27 15.90
N LEU A 14 -38.01 17.22 15.46
CA LEU A 14 -38.96 16.49 16.28
C LEU A 14 -38.28 15.20 16.76
N LEU A 15 -38.08 15.07 18.06
CA LEU A 15 -37.48 13.88 18.64
C LEU A 15 -38.60 12.93 19.09
N VAL A 16 -38.73 11.76 18.46
CA VAL A 16 -39.72 10.76 18.86
C VAL A 16 -39.08 9.79 19.84
N LEU A 17 -39.54 9.77 21.10
CA LEU A 17 -39.18 8.72 22.05
C LEU A 17 -40.25 7.64 22.06
N SER A 18 -39.83 6.38 22.08
CA SER A 18 -40.72 5.21 22.15
C SER A 18 -40.25 4.27 23.26
N ALA A 19 -41.15 3.89 24.17
CA ALA A 19 -40.87 2.95 25.26
C ALA A 19 -41.19 1.51 24.86
N ILE A 20 -40.37 0.55 25.31
CA ILE A 20 -40.60 -0.90 25.13
C ILE A 20 -40.60 -1.57 26.50
N GLY A 21 -41.70 -2.22 26.88
CA GLY A 21 -41.72 -3.14 28.03
C GLY A 21 -41.32 -4.55 27.60
N ILE A 22 -40.43 -5.20 28.33
CA ILE A 22 -40.08 -6.63 28.13
C ILE A 22 -40.55 -7.42 29.36
N PRO A 23 -41.79 -7.96 29.36
CA PRO A 23 -42.39 -8.56 30.56
C PRO A 23 -41.71 -9.88 31.02
N TRP A 24 -40.86 -10.49 30.20
CA TRP A 24 -40.26 -11.80 30.46
C TRP A 24 -38.85 -11.73 31.09
N LEU A 25 -38.30 -10.53 31.30
CA LEU A 25 -37.03 -10.32 32.02
C LEU A 25 -37.30 -10.24 33.53
N THR A 26 -37.51 -11.38 34.18
CA THR A 26 -37.37 -11.44 35.64
C THR A 26 -35.89 -11.40 36.02
N SER A 27 -35.57 -10.89 37.21
CA SER A 27 -34.21 -10.78 37.76
C SER A 27 -33.41 -12.08 37.71
N ALA A 28 -34.09 -13.23 37.66
CA ALA A 28 -33.50 -14.56 37.58
C ALA A 28 -32.88 -14.89 36.20
N ALA A 29 -33.37 -14.30 35.10
CA ALA A 29 -32.86 -14.58 33.74
C ALA A 29 -31.54 -13.85 33.42
N LEU A 30 -31.26 -12.74 34.11
CA LEU A 30 -29.98 -12.01 34.04
C LEU A 30 -28.83 -12.77 34.71
N GLN A 31 -29.14 -13.71 35.62
CA GLN A 31 -28.15 -14.53 36.34
C GLN A 31 -27.82 -15.85 35.63
N THR A 32 -28.68 -16.36 34.75
CA THR A 32 -28.52 -17.70 34.12
C THR A 32 -27.95 -17.67 32.70
N GLY A 33 -27.76 -16.49 32.09
CA GLY A 33 -27.02 -16.35 30.82
C GLY A 33 -27.73 -16.92 29.58
N VAL A 34 -29.00 -17.31 29.66
CA VAL A 34 -29.75 -17.85 28.51
C VAL A 34 -30.83 -16.84 28.08
N LEU A 35 -30.41 -15.78 27.39
CA LEU A 35 -31.33 -14.96 26.59
C LEU A 35 -31.59 -15.69 25.26
N PRO A 36 -32.79 -15.61 24.67
CA PRO A 36 -33.00 -16.11 23.32
C PRO A 36 -32.06 -15.37 22.36
N HIS A 37 -31.20 -16.13 21.67
CA HIS A 37 -30.10 -15.73 20.76
C HIS A 37 -30.42 -14.69 19.67
N ARG A 38 -31.63 -14.11 19.63
CA ARG A 38 -32.11 -13.23 18.56
C ARG A 38 -31.88 -11.73 18.80
N TYR A 39 -31.35 -11.29 19.95
CA TYR A 39 -31.21 -9.85 20.27
C TYR A 39 -29.84 -9.41 20.81
N ILE A 40 -28.89 -10.32 20.93
CA ILE A 40 -27.54 -10.10 21.49
C ILE A 40 -26.49 -10.27 20.40
N LYS A 41 -25.44 -9.44 20.41
CA LYS A 41 -24.34 -9.52 19.43
C LYS A 41 -23.31 -10.55 19.88
N VAL A 42 -22.94 -11.47 18.99
CA VAL A 42 -21.82 -12.41 19.22
C VAL A 42 -20.71 -12.12 18.24
N GLN A 43 -19.52 -11.86 18.76
CA GLN A 43 -18.29 -11.72 17.99
C GLN A 43 -17.31 -12.82 18.40
N THR A 44 -16.76 -13.52 17.42
CA THR A 44 -15.75 -14.55 17.66
C THR A 44 -14.37 -13.95 17.42
N VAL A 45 -13.56 -13.88 18.47
CA VAL A 45 -12.14 -13.54 18.40
C VAL A 45 -11.36 -14.83 18.21
N THR A 46 -10.50 -14.93 17.20
CA THR A 46 -9.68 -16.12 16.97
C THR A 46 -8.23 -15.73 16.79
N THR A 47 -7.34 -16.34 17.57
CA THR A 47 -5.89 -16.22 17.36
C THR A 47 -5.42 -17.35 16.46
N SER A 48 -4.57 -17.09 15.48
CA SER A 48 -4.00 -18.14 14.62
C SER A 48 -2.54 -17.86 14.24
N THR A 49 -1.81 -18.93 13.90
CA THR A 49 -0.48 -18.86 13.28
C THR A 49 -0.59 -19.42 11.86
N TYR A 50 0.11 -18.82 10.91
CA TYR A 50 0.05 -19.20 9.51
C TYR A 50 1.15 -20.19 9.17
N THR A 51 0.79 -21.38 8.70
CA THR A 51 1.72 -22.47 8.35
C THR A 51 1.95 -22.64 6.84
N GLY A 52 1.25 -21.85 6.03
CA GLY A 52 1.29 -21.93 4.57
C GLY A 52 2.44 -21.15 3.93
N ALA A 53 2.29 -20.83 2.64
CA ALA A 53 3.22 -20.02 1.87
C ALA A 53 3.20 -18.55 2.30
N ASN A 54 4.33 -18.05 2.79
CA ASN A 54 4.40 -16.76 3.45
C ASN A 54 5.71 -16.00 3.19
N GLU A 55 6.51 -16.42 2.21
CA GLU A 55 7.73 -15.69 1.87
C GLU A 55 7.39 -14.26 1.43
N VAL A 56 8.18 -13.29 1.91
CA VAL A 56 8.13 -11.91 1.45
C VAL A 56 9.53 -11.48 1.01
N GLN A 57 9.57 -10.88 -0.19
CA GLN A 57 10.77 -10.23 -0.72
C GLN A 57 10.43 -8.79 -1.09
N THR A 58 11.38 -7.89 -0.93
CA THR A 58 11.28 -6.49 -1.39
C THR A 58 12.24 -6.29 -2.54
N VAL A 59 11.75 -5.70 -3.62
CA VAL A 59 12.54 -5.22 -4.75
C VAL A 59 12.55 -3.70 -4.69
N THR A 60 13.73 -3.09 -4.68
CA THR A 60 13.89 -1.63 -4.63
C THR A 60 14.72 -1.17 -5.82
N THR A 61 14.19 -0.23 -6.60
CA THR A 61 14.98 0.57 -7.55
C THR A 61 15.46 1.83 -6.84
N SER A 62 16.73 2.21 -7.04
CA SER A 62 17.35 3.36 -6.38
C SER A 62 18.44 3.98 -7.25
N ALA A 63 18.75 5.25 -7.01
CA ALA A 63 19.90 5.96 -7.54
C ALA A 63 20.49 6.85 -6.42
N ALA A 64 21.79 7.11 -6.46
CA ALA A 64 22.43 8.05 -5.55
C ALA A 64 22.00 9.48 -5.90
N ASP A 65 21.67 10.28 -4.88
CA ASP A 65 21.18 11.63 -5.07
C ASP A 65 22.25 12.57 -5.67
N VAL A 66 21.86 13.36 -6.66
CA VAL A 66 22.61 14.49 -7.18
C VAL A 66 21.75 15.73 -7.09
N ASN A 67 22.23 16.69 -6.31
CA ASN A 67 21.60 18.00 -6.17
C ASN A 67 21.63 18.76 -7.51
N GLU A 68 20.47 19.28 -7.92
CA GLU A 68 20.40 20.20 -9.04
C GLU A 68 21.14 21.51 -8.71
N ILE A 69 21.91 22.01 -9.68
CA ILE A 69 22.50 23.33 -9.67
C ILE A 69 21.93 24.16 -10.82
N GLN A 70 21.30 25.29 -10.50
CA GLN A 70 20.89 26.30 -11.47
C GLN A 70 21.71 27.58 -11.29
N ILE A 71 21.99 28.27 -12.39
CA ILE A 71 22.89 29.41 -12.44
C ILE A 71 22.14 30.61 -12.99
N VAL A 72 22.03 31.67 -12.20
CA VAL A 72 21.51 32.97 -12.60
C VAL A 72 22.67 33.86 -13.01
N THR A 73 22.66 34.39 -14.23
CA THR A 73 23.68 35.33 -14.72
C THR A 73 23.02 36.63 -15.15
N THR A 74 23.54 37.76 -14.66
CA THR A 74 23.21 39.09 -15.17
C THR A 74 24.36 39.62 -16.02
N SER A 75 24.03 40.29 -17.12
CA SER A 75 25.01 40.83 -18.06
C SER A 75 24.48 42.08 -18.75
N ALA A 76 25.37 42.86 -19.37
CA ALA A 76 25.01 43.97 -20.24
C ALA A 76 26.00 44.08 -21.41
N THR A 77 25.65 44.81 -22.46
CA THR A 77 26.54 45.01 -23.61
C THR A 77 27.76 45.84 -23.19
N MET A 78 28.97 45.34 -23.46
CA MET A 78 30.20 46.09 -23.21
C MET A 78 30.28 47.32 -24.13
N ILE A 79 30.18 48.53 -23.55
CA ILE A 79 30.41 49.80 -24.26
C ILE A 79 31.44 50.59 -23.47
N ARG A 80 32.57 50.91 -24.10
CA ARG A 80 33.63 51.72 -23.53
C ARG A 80 33.25 53.20 -23.56
N GLU A 81 33.56 53.91 -22.49
CA GLU A 81 33.34 55.34 -22.44
C GLU A 81 34.30 56.08 -23.38
N VAL A 82 33.78 57.10 -24.08
CA VAL A 82 34.55 58.05 -24.87
C VAL A 82 34.28 59.47 -24.38
N GLN A 83 35.33 60.14 -23.91
CA GLN A 83 35.30 61.57 -23.63
C GLN A 83 36.17 62.33 -24.64
N VAL A 84 35.71 63.50 -25.07
CA VAL A 84 36.42 64.33 -26.04
C VAL A 84 36.89 65.61 -25.35
N VAL A 85 38.18 65.89 -25.47
CA VAL A 85 38.81 67.13 -25.02
C VAL A 85 39.16 67.95 -26.26
N THR A 86 38.66 69.18 -26.36
CA THR A 86 38.89 70.06 -27.51
C THR A 86 39.47 71.38 -27.05
N THR A 87 40.53 71.84 -27.70
CA THR A 87 41.09 73.18 -27.51
C THR A 87 40.72 74.09 -28.68
N THR A 88 40.32 75.33 -28.42
CA THR A 88 40.00 76.33 -29.46
C THR A 88 40.63 77.69 -29.15
N ALA A 89 40.69 78.58 -30.14
CA ALA A 89 41.02 80.01 -29.98
C ALA A 89 40.15 80.87 -30.93
N ALA A 90 40.06 82.18 -30.71
CA ALA A 90 39.33 83.06 -31.61
C ALA A 90 39.97 83.13 -33.01
N PRO A 91 39.18 83.36 -34.09
CA PRO A 91 39.71 83.50 -35.45
C PRO A 91 40.84 84.54 -35.55
N GLY A 92 41.95 84.17 -36.18
CA GLY A 92 43.13 85.03 -36.34
C GLY A 92 44.11 85.04 -35.16
N GLN A 93 43.88 84.21 -34.13
CA GLN A 93 44.82 83.99 -33.02
C GLN A 93 45.62 82.70 -33.22
N THR A 94 46.80 82.61 -32.62
CA THR A 94 47.61 81.38 -32.59
C THR A 94 47.50 80.73 -31.22
N LEU A 95 46.98 79.50 -31.18
CA LEU A 95 46.91 78.72 -29.95
C LEU A 95 48.32 78.28 -29.50
N GLY A 96 48.60 78.38 -28.20
CA GLY A 96 49.85 77.90 -27.59
C GLY A 96 49.67 77.53 -26.12
N GLY A 97 50.72 77.07 -25.44
CA GLY A 97 50.70 76.75 -24.00
C GLY A 97 50.23 75.33 -23.67
N GLY A 98 49.68 75.13 -22.48
CA GLY A 98 49.19 73.81 -22.03
C GLY A 98 48.11 73.91 -20.96
N PHE A 99 47.55 72.76 -20.58
CA PHE A 99 46.46 72.66 -19.62
C PHE A 99 46.60 71.37 -18.78
N THR A 100 45.89 71.30 -17.66
CA THR A 100 45.80 70.10 -16.82
C THR A 100 44.35 69.69 -16.62
N LEU A 101 44.08 68.40 -16.72
CA LEU A 101 42.77 67.82 -16.46
C LEU A 101 42.72 67.25 -15.04
N GLN A 102 41.52 67.16 -14.49
CA GLN A 102 41.20 66.49 -13.24
C GLN A 102 40.20 65.39 -13.52
N LEU A 103 40.42 64.23 -12.88
CA LEU A 103 39.41 63.20 -12.76
C LEU A 103 39.04 63.08 -11.29
N ASP A 104 37.76 63.26 -10.98
CA ASP A 104 37.20 63.01 -9.66
C ASP A 104 36.35 61.74 -9.69
N THR A 105 36.88 60.65 -9.11
CA THR A 105 36.15 59.38 -8.95
C THR A 105 35.62 59.18 -7.53
N THR A 106 35.54 60.22 -6.70
CA THR A 106 35.10 60.07 -5.30
C THR A 106 33.64 59.60 -5.18
N SER A 107 32.79 59.95 -6.16
CA SER A 107 31.39 59.49 -6.25
C SER A 107 31.26 57.98 -6.49
N THR A 108 32.31 57.32 -6.99
CA THR A 108 32.39 55.88 -7.21
C THR A 108 33.37 55.19 -6.25
N GLY A 109 33.73 55.86 -5.14
CA GLY A 109 34.62 55.32 -4.10
C GLY A 109 36.13 55.46 -4.39
N GLY A 110 36.49 56.16 -5.47
CA GLY A 110 37.86 56.42 -5.86
C GLY A 110 38.45 57.69 -5.26
N SER A 111 39.19 58.46 -6.05
CA SER A 111 39.90 59.66 -5.57
C SER A 111 39.99 60.74 -6.63
N VAL A 112 40.25 61.97 -6.19
CA VAL A 112 40.57 63.09 -7.07
C VAL A 112 42.05 63.01 -7.49
N ARG A 113 42.34 63.07 -8.79
CA ARG A 113 43.71 63.17 -9.32
C ARG A 113 43.78 64.18 -10.45
N LEU A 114 44.97 64.76 -10.59
CA LEU A 114 45.32 65.71 -11.64
C LEU A 114 46.25 65.05 -12.65
N SER A 115 46.11 65.41 -13.91
CA SER A 115 47.03 65.03 -14.96
C SER A 115 48.36 65.80 -14.83
N GLY A 116 49.41 65.30 -15.48
CA GLY A 116 50.54 66.16 -15.87
C GLY A 116 50.09 67.27 -16.83
N VAL A 117 50.97 68.24 -17.10
CA VAL A 117 50.68 69.31 -18.08
C VAL A 117 50.57 68.69 -19.47
N ILE A 118 49.41 68.88 -20.10
CA ILE A 118 49.12 68.48 -21.47
C ILE A 118 49.39 69.68 -22.37
N GLY A 119 50.35 69.55 -23.28
CA GLY A 119 50.64 70.58 -24.27
C GLY A 119 49.51 70.73 -25.29
N PHE A 120 49.29 71.94 -25.81
CA PHE A 120 48.27 72.18 -26.84
C PHE A 120 48.44 71.33 -28.11
N THR A 121 49.66 70.84 -28.39
CA THR A 121 49.99 69.95 -29.51
C THR A 121 50.18 68.48 -29.12
N ALA A 122 49.80 68.08 -27.90
CA ALA A 122 50.06 66.74 -27.38
C ALA A 122 49.67 65.63 -28.37
N GLY A 123 50.54 64.64 -28.54
CA GLY A 123 50.26 63.44 -29.33
C GLY A 123 49.10 62.64 -28.75
N ALA A 124 48.49 61.77 -29.57
CA ALA A 124 47.45 60.86 -29.08
C ALA A 124 48.05 59.76 -28.18
N SER A 125 49.15 59.14 -28.63
CA SER A 125 49.95 58.16 -27.89
C SER A 125 51.38 58.10 -28.43
N GLY A 126 52.32 57.47 -27.73
CA GLY A 126 53.66 57.12 -28.22
C GLY A 126 54.82 57.50 -27.30
N ASP A 127 54.71 58.60 -26.56
CA ASP A 127 55.69 59.02 -25.55
C ASP A 127 55.01 59.70 -24.36
N ARG A 128 55.79 60.08 -23.33
CA ARG A 128 55.25 60.63 -22.07
C ARG A 128 54.60 62.02 -22.20
N SER A 129 54.72 62.67 -23.35
CA SER A 129 54.08 63.97 -23.64
C SER A 129 52.72 63.82 -24.33
N CYS A 130 52.33 62.59 -24.70
CA CYS A 130 51.06 62.29 -25.35
C CYS A 130 49.91 62.13 -24.33
N MET A 131 48.69 62.41 -24.78
CA MET A 131 47.48 62.43 -23.95
C MET A 131 47.22 61.10 -23.24
N LYS A 132 47.36 59.96 -23.94
CA LYS A 132 47.12 58.62 -23.35
C LYS A 132 48.05 58.36 -22.17
N GLU A 133 49.34 58.60 -22.33
CA GLU A 133 50.38 58.34 -21.33
C GLU A 133 50.28 59.29 -20.14
N ILE A 134 49.94 60.56 -20.38
CA ILE A 134 49.71 61.55 -19.32
C ILE A 134 48.51 61.15 -18.46
N LEU A 135 47.40 60.70 -19.07
CA LEU A 135 46.21 60.27 -18.33
C LEU A 135 46.41 58.94 -17.62
N ASN A 136 47.05 57.95 -18.25
CA ASN A 136 47.38 56.67 -17.61
C ASN A 136 48.39 56.79 -16.46
N ALA A 137 49.12 57.89 -16.36
CA ALA A 137 49.96 58.19 -15.21
C ALA A 137 49.15 58.66 -13.97
N MET A 138 47.88 59.05 -14.13
CA MET A 138 47.02 59.42 -13.01
C MET A 138 46.65 58.17 -12.20
N ALA A 139 46.88 58.18 -10.90
CA ALA A 139 46.71 56.98 -10.06
C ALA A 139 45.27 56.44 -9.99
N ASN A 140 44.26 57.26 -10.28
CA ASN A 140 42.85 56.84 -10.32
C ASN A 140 42.39 56.34 -11.70
N ILE A 141 43.24 56.46 -12.74
CA ILE A 141 43.07 55.85 -14.06
C ILE A 141 43.96 54.60 -14.15
N GLY A 142 45.21 54.73 -13.71
CA GLY A 142 46.19 53.66 -13.76
C GLY A 142 46.75 53.41 -15.17
N PRO A 143 47.76 52.53 -15.29
CA PRO A 143 48.53 52.36 -16.52
C PRO A 143 47.71 51.85 -17.72
N THR A 144 46.53 51.28 -17.47
CA THR A 144 45.64 50.69 -18.48
C THR A 144 44.25 51.33 -18.53
N GLY A 145 43.98 52.37 -17.73
CA GLY A 145 42.62 52.94 -17.61
C GLY A 145 42.15 53.71 -18.85
N VAL A 146 43.06 54.23 -19.67
CA VAL A 146 42.81 54.73 -21.02
C VAL A 146 43.21 53.65 -22.02
N PHE A 147 42.21 53.11 -22.71
CA PHE A 147 42.35 52.07 -23.73
C PHE A 147 42.97 52.65 -25.02
N ALA A 148 42.43 53.76 -25.51
CA ALA A 148 42.90 54.41 -26.72
C ALA A 148 42.68 55.93 -26.67
N VAL A 149 43.50 56.67 -27.40
CA VAL A 149 43.24 58.08 -27.71
C VAL A 149 43.41 58.26 -29.21
N SER A 150 42.48 58.96 -29.86
CA SER A 150 42.65 59.46 -31.23
C SER A 150 42.64 60.98 -31.22
N ARG A 151 43.39 61.60 -32.13
CA ARG A 151 43.52 63.06 -32.22
C ARG A 151 43.11 63.53 -33.63
N SER A 152 42.29 64.56 -33.71
CA SER A 152 41.94 65.27 -34.95
C SER A 152 42.32 66.74 -34.87
N GLY A 153 42.46 67.38 -36.04
CA GLY A 153 42.99 68.73 -36.18
C GLY A 153 44.44 68.76 -36.71
N PRO A 154 45.10 69.94 -36.71
CA PRO A 154 44.60 71.17 -36.11
C PRO A 154 43.43 71.78 -36.92
N ASP A 155 42.56 72.51 -36.25
CA ASP A 155 41.65 73.46 -36.91
C ASP A 155 42.44 74.68 -37.48
N THR A 156 41.74 75.61 -38.12
CA THR A 156 42.38 76.80 -38.72
C THR A 156 43.03 77.77 -37.71
N GLN A 157 42.85 77.55 -36.40
CA GLN A 157 43.45 78.31 -35.30
C GLN A 157 44.53 77.51 -34.52
N GLY A 158 44.80 76.25 -34.91
CA GLY A 158 45.78 75.39 -34.24
C GLY A 158 45.20 74.48 -33.15
N GLY A 159 43.88 74.46 -32.97
CA GLY A 159 43.18 73.65 -31.97
C GLY A 159 43.06 72.18 -32.35
N TYR A 160 43.22 71.28 -31.37
CA TYR A 160 43.04 69.84 -31.54
C TYR A 160 41.85 69.31 -30.73
N ALA A 161 41.30 68.19 -31.18
CA ALA A 161 40.37 67.37 -30.40
C ALA A 161 40.98 65.99 -30.12
N TRP A 162 41.00 65.56 -28.86
CA TRP A 162 41.41 64.23 -28.43
C TRP A 162 40.19 63.44 -27.99
N SER A 163 39.89 62.34 -28.68
CA SER A 163 38.87 61.37 -28.29
C SER A 163 39.53 60.29 -27.44
N ILE A 164 39.22 60.29 -26.14
CA ILE A 164 39.79 59.42 -25.12
C ILE A 164 38.81 58.29 -24.86
N THR A 165 39.17 57.08 -25.27
CA THR A 165 38.42 55.85 -24.96
C THR A 165 38.97 55.22 -23.69
N PHE A 166 38.15 55.18 -22.64
CA PHE A 166 38.51 54.53 -21.38
C PHE A 166 38.43 53.00 -21.49
N ASP A 167 39.17 52.32 -20.63
CA ASP A 167 39.06 50.87 -20.52
C ASP A 167 37.71 50.46 -19.91
N ALA A 168 37.12 49.35 -20.34
CA ALA A 168 35.83 48.93 -19.83
C ALA A 168 35.86 48.62 -18.31
N SER A 169 37.03 48.27 -17.77
CA SER A 169 37.23 48.12 -16.33
C SER A 169 37.00 49.41 -15.53
N MET A 170 37.04 50.58 -16.19
CA MET A 170 36.74 51.87 -15.58
C MET A 170 35.22 52.17 -15.50
N GLY A 171 34.38 51.37 -16.16
CA GLY A 171 32.93 51.55 -16.16
C GLY A 171 32.48 52.88 -16.78
N ASN A 172 31.50 53.53 -16.15
CA ASN A 172 31.05 54.88 -16.50
C ASN A 172 31.91 55.90 -15.72
N VAL A 173 32.82 56.55 -16.42
CA VAL A 173 33.84 57.45 -15.88
C VAL A 173 33.24 58.84 -15.71
N PRO A 174 33.39 59.49 -14.54
CA PRO A 174 33.01 60.89 -14.40
C PRO A 174 33.70 61.75 -15.46
N GLN A 175 32.98 62.76 -16.00
CA GLN A 175 33.55 63.63 -17.02
C GLN A 175 34.80 64.34 -16.48
N LEU A 176 35.91 64.29 -17.22
CA LEU A 176 37.12 65.03 -16.91
C LEU A 176 36.79 66.53 -16.80
N SER A 177 37.37 67.19 -15.80
CA SER A 177 37.22 68.63 -15.60
C SER A 177 38.53 69.35 -15.90
N LEU A 178 38.44 70.59 -16.38
CA LEU A 178 39.62 71.44 -16.56
C LEU A 178 40.04 71.97 -15.18
N GLN A 179 41.27 71.67 -14.75
CA GLN A 179 41.80 72.20 -13.49
C GLN A 179 42.55 73.51 -13.69
N SER A 180 43.42 73.58 -14.69
CA SER A 180 44.20 74.78 -14.97
C SER A 180 44.50 74.88 -16.47
N SER A 181 44.60 76.10 -16.97
CA SER A 181 44.92 76.41 -18.36
C SER A 181 45.93 77.56 -18.40
N THR A 182 46.98 77.37 -19.17
CA THR A 182 47.97 78.39 -19.54
C THR A 182 47.93 78.66 -21.05
N LEU A 183 46.79 78.34 -21.69
CA LEU A 183 46.63 78.49 -23.13
C LEU A 183 46.76 79.97 -23.54
N ILE A 184 47.45 80.18 -24.65
CA ILE A 184 47.73 81.50 -25.22
C ILE A 184 46.84 81.71 -26.45
N GLY A 185 46.32 82.92 -26.61
CA GLY A 185 45.42 83.33 -27.69
C GLY A 185 44.11 83.89 -27.13
N ALA A 186 43.64 85.03 -27.66
CA ALA A 186 42.37 85.60 -27.22
C ALA A 186 41.23 84.60 -27.45
N GLY A 187 40.40 84.37 -26.41
CA GLY A 187 39.32 83.38 -26.46
C GLY A 187 39.77 81.92 -26.41
N ALA A 188 41.01 81.63 -26.00
CA ALA A 188 41.48 80.25 -25.86
C ALA A 188 40.69 79.48 -24.79
N ALA A 189 40.17 78.31 -25.13
CA ALA A 189 39.33 77.50 -24.26
C ALA A 189 39.64 76.00 -24.37
N VAL A 190 39.36 75.26 -23.30
CA VAL A 190 39.30 73.78 -23.31
C VAL A 190 37.86 73.37 -23.02
N ALA A 191 37.25 72.65 -23.94
CA ALA A 191 35.95 72.02 -23.75
C ALA A 191 36.15 70.52 -23.54
N ILE A 192 35.48 69.96 -22.53
CA ILE A 192 35.42 68.51 -22.31
C ILE A 192 33.97 68.07 -22.39
N THR A 193 33.71 67.00 -23.15
CA THR A 193 32.38 66.38 -23.26
C THR A 193 32.47 64.86 -23.22
N THR A 194 31.52 64.19 -22.57
CA THR A 194 31.35 62.74 -22.72
C THR A 194 30.56 62.45 -24.01
N ALA A 195 31.24 61.98 -25.05
CA ALA A 195 30.64 61.66 -26.35
C ALA A 195 29.90 60.32 -26.33
N THR A 196 30.36 59.36 -25.52
CA THR A 196 29.70 58.06 -25.33
C THR A 196 29.91 57.65 -23.88
N PRO A 197 28.89 57.66 -23.00
CA PRO A 197 29.03 57.19 -21.63
C PRO A 197 29.40 55.71 -21.55
N GLY A 198 30.10 55.30 -20.49
CA GLY A 198 30.35 53.89 -20.23
C GLY A 198 29.06 53.14 -19.88
N ASN A 199 28.90 51.90 -20.36
CA ASN A 199 27.72 51.10 -20.07
C ASN A 199 27.99 50.12 -18.92
N VAL A 200 27.35 50.36 -17.78
CA VAL A 200 27.38 49.50 -16.60
C VAL A 200 25.97 49.36 -16.03
N ILE A 201 25.64 48.19 -15.48
CA ILE A 201 24.39 47.93 -14.77
C ILE A 201 24.41 48.79 -13.51
N SER A 202 23.71 49.92 -13.58
CA SER A 202 23.77 50.98 -12.56
C SER A 202 22.64 50.88 -11.54
N ASP A 203 21.50 50.33 -11.94
CA ASP A 203 20.31 50.15 -11.10
C ASP A 203 19.45 48.98 -11.59
N GLY A 204 18.36 48.69 -10.88
CA GLY A 204 17.35 47.69 -11.22
C GLY A 204 17.35 46.47 -10.30
N TYR A 205 16.41 45.57 -10.56
CA TYR A 205 16.24 44.33 -9.83
C TYR A 205 15.89 43.17 -10.77
N PHE A 206 15.95 41.96 -10.26
CA PHE A 206 15.39 40.77 -10.91
C PHE A 206 14.47 40.02 -9.94
N THR A 207 13.63 39.15 -10.46
CA THR A 207 12.76 38.26 -9.68
C THR A 207 12.90 36.85 -10.22
N LEU A 208 12.87 35.86 -9.33
CA LEU A 208 12.90 34.45 -9.69
C LEU A 208 11.54 33.81 -9.44
N THR A 209 11.10 32.94 -10.35
CA THR A 209 9.80 32.24 -10.25
C THR A 209 10.01 30.74 -10.20
N PHE A 210 9.43 30.07 -9.20
CA PHE A 210 9.46 28.62 -9.04
C PHE A 210 8.09 28.07 -8.61
N GLY A 211 7.61 27.02 -9.28
CA GLY A 211 6.33 26.38 -8.93
C GLY A 211 5.13 27.33 -8.92
N GLY A 212 5.14 28.36 -9.78
CA GLY A 212 4.10 29.39 -9.86
C GLY A 212 4.17 30.51 -8.81
N SER A 213 5.15 30.48 -7.89
CA SER A 213 5.41 31.56 -6.93
C SER A 213 6.64 32.37 -7.35
N THR A 214 6.60 33.69 -7.14
CA THR A 214 7.67 34.61 -7.54
C THR A 214 8.26 35.30 -6.31
N THR A 215 9.58 35.44 -6.26
CA THR A 215 10.27 36.13 -5.17
C THR A 215 9.88 37.61 -5.12
N SER A 216 10.13 38.27 -3.99
CA SER A 216 10.24 39.73 -4.00
C SER A 216 11.35 40.20 -4.94
N SER A 217 11.36 41.48 -5.31
CA SER A 217 12.45 42.10 -6.08
C SER A 217 13.80 41.87 -5.41
N ILE A 218 14.71 41.25 -6.14
CA ILE A 218 16.09 40.98 -5.73
C ILE A 218 16.98 42.06 -6.37
N PRO A 219 17.68 42.89 -5.59
CA PRO A 219 18.56 43.92 -6.12
C PRO A 219 19.62 43.36 -7.09
N ARG A 220 20.02 44.15 -8.10
CA ARG A 220 21.03 43.76 -9.10
C ARG A 220 22.37 43.28 -8.51
N ASP A 221 22.72 43.74 -7.32
CA ASP A 221 23.97 43.47 -6.60
C ASP A 221 23.73 42.67 -5.30
N ALA A 222 22.57 42.00 -5.19
CA ALA A 222 22.19 41.20 -4.03
C ALA A 222 23.27 40.19 -3.64
N SER A 223 23.58 40.12 -2.34
CA SER A 223 24.48 39.09 -1.79
C SER A 223 23.84 37.69 -1.93
N ASN A 224 24.65 36.64 -1.82
CA ASN A 224 24.16 35.27 -1.83
C ASN A 224 23.08 35.02 -0.75
N ALA A 225 23.24 35.59 0.44
CA ALA A 225 22.26 35.48 1.53
C ALA A 225 20.91 36.11 1.16
N VAL A 226 20.91 37.24 0.43
CA VAL A 226 19.67 37.89 0.00
C VAL A 226 18.96 37.06 -1.07
N VAL A 227 19.69 36.52 -2.05
CA VAL A 227 19.11 35.62 -3.06
C VAL A 227 18.58 34.35 -2.42
N GLN A 228 19.32 33.78 -1.47
CA GLN A 228 18.91 32.59 -0.74
C GLN A 228 17.61 32.83 0.02
N ALA A 229 17.56 33.87 0.86
CA ALA A 229 16.38 34.20 1.65
C ALA A 229 15.15 34.50 0.76
N ALA A 230 15.35 35.12 -0.40
CA ALA A 230 14.26 35.42 -1.33
C ALA A 230 13.65 34.14 -1.94
N LEU A 231 14.49 33.15 -2.28
CA LEU A 231 14.04 31.87 -2.82
C LEU A 231 13.43 30.97 -1.73
N GLU A 232 14.04 30.86 -0.55
CA GLU A 232 13.52 30.07 0.58
C GLU A 232 12.21 30.65 1.17
N ALA A 233 11.87 31.90 0.83
CA ALA A 233 10.57 32.49 1.17
C ALA A 233 9.42 31.96 0.28
N LEU A 234 9.71 31.27 -0.82
CA LEU A 234 8.68 30.69 -1.68
C LEU A 234 8.10 29.41 -1.05
N PRO A 235 6.77 29.21 -1.03
CA PRO A 235 6.16 27.99 -0.48
C PRO A 235 6.57 26.68 -1.18
N THR A 236 7.17 26.80 -2.37
CA THR A 236 7.56 25.70 -3.25
C THR A 236 9.06 25.41 -3.18
N VAL A 237 9.83 26.12 -2.36
CA VAL A 237 11.27 25.97 -2.21
C VAL A 237 11.61 25.77 -0.75
N ASP A 238 12.44 24.77 -0.48
CA ASP A 238 12.99 24.51 0.85
C ASP A 238 14.51 24.82 0.85
N ALA A 239 15.30 24.21 1.74
CA ALA A 239 16.71 24.50 1.90
C ALA A 239 17.53 24.48 0.59
N LEU A 240 18.34 25.53 0.39
CA LEU A 240 19.24 25.68 -0.74
C LEU A 240 20.58 26.32 -0.30
N ALA A 241 21.57 26.30 -1.19
CA ALA A 241 22.81 27.06 -1.03
C ALA A 241 23.04 27.98 -2.22
N VAL A 242 23.43 29.23 -1.96
CA VAL A 242 23.79 30.19 -3.01
C VAL A 242 25.24 30.64 -2.86
N SER A 243 25.98 30.63 -3.96
CA SER A 243 27.27 31.33 -4.07
C SER A 243 27.21 32.38 -5.18
N ARG A 244 28.02 33.43 -5.08
CA ARG A 244 28.04 34.54 -6.03
C ARG A 244 29.47 34.81 -6.52
N THR A 245 29.65 35.02 -7.81
CA THR A 245 30.89 35.52 -8.42
C THR A 245 30.63 36.81 -9.22
N GLY A 246 31.68 37.58 -9.48
CA GLY A 246 31.60 38.92 -10.07
C GLY A 246 31.77 40.06 -9.04
N PRO A 247 31.51 41.32 -9.44
CA PRO A 247 30.93 41.70 -10.73
C PRO A 247 31.92 41.56 -11.89
N ASP A 248 31.42 41.41 -13.12
CA ASP A 248 32.20 41.68 -14.33
C ASP A 248 32.37 43.20 -14.55
N PHE A 249 33.07 43.60 -15.61
CA PHE A 249 33.31 45.03 -15.90
C PHE A 249 32.05 45.83 -16.25
N GLN A 250 30.94 45.16 -16.58
CA GLN A 250 29.65 45.78 -16.82
C GLN A 250 28.76 45.78 -15.57
N GLY A 251 29.23 45.25 -14.43
CA GLY A 251 28.45 45.17 -13.19
C GLY A 251 27.54 43.95 -13.10
N GLY A 252 27.69 42.97 -13.99
CA GLY A 252 26.96 41.71 -13.99
C GLY A 252 27.50 40.71 -12.97
N TYR A 253 26.63 39.88 -12.40
CA TYR A 253 26.96 38.87 -11.40
C TYR A 253 26.47 37.48 -11.83
N VAL A 254 27.10 36.45 -11.28
CA VAL A 254 26.66 35.06 -11.42
C VAL A 254 26.32 34.51 -10.04
N TRP A 255 25.10 34.00 -9.86
CA TRP A 255 24.68 33.27 -8.67
C TRP A 255 24.50 31.79 -9.01
N THR A 256 25.22 30.93 -8.30
CA THR A 256 25.09 29.47 -8.38
C THR A 256 24.20 29.00 -7.24
N ILE A 257 23.04 28.44 -7.57
CA ILE A 257 22.01 27.97 -6.64
C ILE A 257 22.02 26.45 -6.66
N THR A 258 22.27 25.83 -5.50
CA THR A 258 22.21 24.38 -5.30
C THR A 258 20.99 24.04 -4.46
N PHE A 259 20.09 23.22 -4.98
CA PHE A 259 18.94 22.71 -4.24
C PHE A 259 19.40 21.59 -3.32
N LEU A 260 19.23 21.74 -2.00
CA LEU A 260 19.75 20.80 -0.99
C LEU A 260 18.65 19.94 -0.37
N SER A 261 17.41 20.43 -0.38
CA SER A 261 16.28 19.71 0.20
C SER A 261 15.78 18.63 -0.75
N SER A 262 15.41 17.49 -0.16
CA SER A 262 14.73 16.43 -0.86
C SER A 262 13.40 16.90 -1.46
N PHE A 263 12.74 17.92 -0.88
CA PHE A 263 11.53 18.52 -1.45
C PHE A 263 11.72 19.07 -2.88
N ASN A 264 12.95 19.48 -3.22
CA ASN A 264 13.32 19.99 -4.53
C ASN A 264 14.43 19.12 -5.18
N ALA A 265 14.42 17.81 -4.97
CA ALA A 265 15.38 16.88 -5.56
C ALA A 265 14.91 16.31 -6.91
N GLY A 266 15.82 15.61 -7.60
CA GLY A 266 15.63 15.13 -8.97
C GLY A 266 15.86 16.22 -10.02
N ASP A 267 15.26 16.06 -11.21
CA ASP A 267 15.32 17.07 -12.28
C ASP A 267 14.40 18.26 -11.93
N VAL A 268 15.00 19.39 -11.55
CA VAL A 268 14.26 20.56 -11.06
C VAL A 268 13.95 21.50 -12.23
N PRO A 269 12.68 21.91 -12.42
CA PRO A 269 12.32 22.88 -13.46
C PRO A 269 13.16 24.16 -13.37
N LEU A 270 13.59 24.66 -14.53
CA LEU A 270 14.38 25.89 -14.61
C LEU A 270 13.63 27.07 -13.99
N LEU A 271 14.30 27.85 -13.13
CA LEU A 271 13.73 29.06 -12.54
C LEU A 271 13.32 30.04 -13.65
N GLY A 272 12.09 30.53 -13.57
CA GLY A 272 11.67 31.68 -14.35
C GLY A 272 12.40 32.93 -13.90
N ILE A 273 12.72 33.85 -14.82
CA ILE A 273 13.40 35.10 -14.48
C ILE A 273 12.79 36.28 -15.22
N ALA A 274 12.61 37.39 -14.50
CA ALA A 274 12.28 38.69 -15.04
C ALA A 274 13.20 39.74 -14.40
N ASN A 275 13.49 40.83 -15.12
CA ASN A 275 14.41 41.84 -14.62
C ASN A 275 14.08 43.25 -15.17
N THR A 276 14.58 44.26 -14.44
CA THR A 276 14.46 45.69 -14.76
C THR A 276 15.84 46.36 -14.79
N LEU A 277 16.88 45.60 -15.13
CA LEU A 277 18.27 46.05 -15.06
C LEU A 277 18.51 47.26 -15.98
N VAL A 278 19.21 48.25 -15.45
CA VAL A 278 19.43 49.53 -16.12
C VAL A 278 20.83 49.57 -16.73
N ALA A 279 20.93 49.10 -17.98
CA ALA A 279 22.05 49.29 -18.89
C ALA A 279 21.63 48.93 -20.34
N THR A 280 22.35 49.40 -21.35
CA THR A 280 22.13 48.98 -22.74
C THR A 280 22.39 47.47 -22.87
N GLY A 281 21.41 46.74 -23.39
CA GLY A 281 21.48 45.28 -23.54
C GLY A 281 21.54 44.51 -22.23
N ALA A 282 21.09 45.11 -21.12
CA ALA A 282 21.04 44.43 -19.84
C ALA A 282 20.08 43.23 -19.89
N ASN A 283 20.51 42.10 -19.34
CA ASN A 283 19.70 40.89 -19.31
C ASN A 283 20.00 40.05 -18.06
N ALA A 284 19.06 39.18 -17.70
CA ALA A 284 19.22 38.17 -16.67
C ALA A 284 18.73 36.82 -17.22
N VAL A 285 19.56 35.78 -17.10
CA VAL A 285 19.26 34.44 -17.65
C VAL A 285 19.52 33.38 -16.59
N VAL A 286 18.69 32.34 -16.58
CA VAL A 286 18.92 31.13 -15.78
C VAL A 286 19.36 30.00 -16.71
N THR A 287 20.37 29.25 -16.29
CA THR A 287 20.85 28.04 -16.99
C THR A 287 21.02 26.90 -15.99
N VAL A 288 21.00 25.66 -16.48
CA VAL A 288 21.34 24.49 -15.66
C VAL A 288 22.86 24.33 -15.62
N GLY A 289 23.42 24.28 -14.42
CA GLY A 289 24.83 23.96 -14.19
C GLY A 289 25.04 22.45 -14.01
N THR A 290 24.23 21.82 -13.16
CA THR A 290 24.24 20.37 -12.93
C THR A 290 22.82 19.90 -12.81
N GLN A 291 22.42 18.97 -13.67
CA GLN A 291 21.09 18.40 -13.62
C GLN A 291 21.02 17.33 -12.51
N GLY A 292 20.02 17.42 -11.65
CA GLY A 292 19.68 16.40 -10.68
C GLY A 292 19.09 15.16 -11.37
N ASN A 293 19.13 14.03 -10.66
CA ASN A 293 18.94 12.74 -11.29
C ASN A 293 17.60 12.06 -11.01
N GLN A 294 17.11 11.36 -12.02
CA GLN A 294 15.89 10.57 -11.94
C GLN A 294 16.04 9.23 -12.67
N LEU A 295 15.42 8.19 -12.12
CA LEU A 295 15.32 6.87 -12.72
C LEU A 295 14.26 6.83 -13.82
N GLY A 296 14.57 6.11 -14.88
CA GLY A 296 13.71 5.89 -16.04
C GLY A 296 13.88 4.50 -16.64
N GLY A 297 13.35 4.29 -17.84
CA GLY A 297 13.54 3.04 -18.57
C GLY A 297 12.85 1.84 -17.93
N PHE A 298 13.49 0.68 -18.04
CA PHE A 298 12.88 -0.62 -17.73
C PHE A 298 13.83 -1.55 -16.98
N PHE A 299 13.27 -2.46 -16.19
CA PHE A 299 13.99 -3.57 -15.58
C PHE A 299 13.22 -4.88 -15.80
N THR A 300 13.88 -6.00 -15.50
CA THR A 300 13.26 -7.32 -15.55
C THR A 300 13.52 -8.03 -14.23
N LEU A 301 12.53 -8.77 -13.74
CA LEU A 301 12.69 -9.70 -12.61
C LEU A 301 12.83 -11.12 -13.15
N ILE A 302 13.62 -11.95 -12.47
CA ILE A 302 13.92 -13.32 -12.90
C ILE A 302 13.59 -14.27 -11.75
N TYR A 303 12.80 -15.30 -12.06
CA TYR A 303 12.55 -16.41 -11.15
C TYR A 303 12.95 -17.72 -11.83
N ASN A 304 13.81 -18.52 -11.17
CA ASN A 304 14.33 -19.79 -11.70
C ASN A 304 14.77 -19.72 -13.17
N THR A 305 15.58 -18.72 -13.52
CA THR A 305 16.10 -18.42 -14.88
C THR A 305 15.08 -17.86 -15.89
N VAL A 306 13.79 -17.82 -15.57
CA VAL A 306 12.76 -17.27 -16.45
C VAL A 306 12.53 -15.79 -16.13
N PRO A 307 12.73 -14.88 -17.11
CA PRO A 307 12.48 -13.46 -16.93
C PRO A 307 10.99 -13.11 -17.04
N THR A 308 10.56 -12.04 -16.37
CA THR A 308 9.32 -11.34 -16.70
C THR A 308 9.44 -10.63 -18.06
N THR A 309 8.33 -10.14 -18.59
CA THR A 309 8.38 -9.02 -19.55
C THR A 309 9.05 -7.79 -18.91
N GLN A 310 9.52 -6.84 -19.72
CA GLN A 310 10.11 -5.60 -19.21
C GLN A 310 9.08 -4.81 -18.38
N LEU A 311 9.49 -4.43 -17.18
CA LEU A 311 8.74 -3.61 -16.25
C LEU A 311 9.30 -2.19 -16.29
N ALA A 312 8.47 -1.18 -16.46
CA ALA A 312 8.91 0.21 -16.35
C ALA A 312 9.50 0.47 -14.95
N SER A 313 10.49 1.35 -14.83
CA SER A 313 10.99 1.81 -13.51
C SER A 313 9.86 2.35 -12.62
N SER A 314 8.77 2.84 -13.22
CA SER A 314 7.56 3.33 -12.58
C SER A 314 6.40 2.31 -12.54
N ALA A 315 6.65 1.02 -12.77
CA ALA A 315 5.62 -0.02 -12.84
C ALA A 315 4.71 -0.06 -11.60
N THR A 316 3.40 -0.18 -11.82
CA THR A 316 2.43 -0.32 -10.74
C THR A 316 2.56 -1.70 -10.07
N ASP A 317 2.07 -1.81 -8.84
CA ASP A 317 1.93 -3.08 -8.13
C ASP A 317 1.17 -4.14 -8.94
N THR A 318 0.12 -3.71 -9.65
CA THR A 318 -0.68 -4.57 -10.53
C THR A 318 0.11 -5.05 -11.74
N ALA A 319 0.93 -4.19 -12.36
CA ALA A 319 1.79 -4.57 -13.48
C ALA A 319 2.88 -5.57 -13.06
N VAL A 320 3.52 -5.34 -11.90
CA VAL A 320 4.53 -6.27 -11.35
C VAL A 320 3.88 -7.60 -10.97
N LYS A 321 2.71 -7.60 -10.33
CA LYS A 321 1.94 -8.81 -10.02
C LYS A 321 1.65 -9.63 -11.29
N ALA A 322 1.08 -8.99 -12.30
CA ALA A 322 0.70 -9.67 -13.54
C ALA A 322 1.92 -10.25 -14.27
N ALA A 323 3.04 -9.50 -14.32
CA ALA A 323 4.26 -9.96 -14.98
C ALA A 323 4.91 -11.15 -14.27
N LEU A 324 4.90 -11.14 -12.93
CA LEU A 324 5.40 -12.26 -12.13
C LEU A 324 4.54 -13.51 -12.33
N GLU A 325 3.21 -13.42 -12.19
CA GLU A 325 2.31 -14.59 -12.27
C GLU A 325 2.26 -15.28 -13.65
N LEU A 326 2.81 -14.66 -14.69
CA LEU A 326 3.04 -15.30 -15.99
C LEU A 326 4.24 -16.25 -16.00
N ILE A 327 5.15 -16.15 -15.02
CA ILE A 327 6.32 -17.03 -14.92
C ILE A 327 5.88 -18.41 -14.42
N PRO A 328 6.16 -19.50 -15.16
CA PRO A 328 5.86 -20.85 -14.72
C PRO A 328 6.49 -21.17 -13.35
N GLY A 329 5.68 -21.72 -12.46
CA GLY A 329 6.13 -22.19 -11.14
C GLY A 329 6.30 -21.11 -10.08
N ILE A 330 5.98 -19.83 -10.33
CA ILE A 330 5.96 -18.80 -9.27
C ILE A 330 4.67 -18.84 -8.44
N GLY A 331 3.58 -19.34 -9.03
CA GLY A 331 2.25 -19.36 -8.43
C GLY A 331 1.63 -17.97 -8.28
N THR A 332 0.83 -17.74 -7.24
CA THR A 332 0.15 -16.44 -7.02
C THR A 332 0.92 -15.56 -6.06
N VAL A 333 0.97 -14.27 -6.33
CA VAL A 333 1.67 -13.28 -5.50
C VAL A 333 0.76 -12.10 -5.13
N LYS A 334 1.01 -11.48 -3.99
CA LYS A 334 0.49 -10.15 -3.64
C LYS A 334 1.64 -9.15 -3.70
N VAL A 335 1.45 -8.07 -4.45
CA VAL A 335 2.44 -7.00 -4.57
C VAL A 335 1.86 -5.73 -3.96
N VAL A 336 2.66 -5.02 -3.17
CA VAL A 336 2.36 -3.68 -2.65
C VAL A 336 3.53 -2.79 -3.00
N ARG A 337 3.27 -1.59 -3.51
CA ARG A 337 4.29 -0.63 -3.91
C ARG A 337 4.33 0.57 -2.95
N SER A 338 5.52 1.08 -2.70
CA SER A 338 5.80 2.32 -1.97
C SER A 338 6.81 3.18 -2.74
N GLY A 339 6.85 4.48 -2.44
CA GLY A 339 7.56 5.50 -3.22
C GLY A 339 6.62 6.32 -4.12
N PRO A 340 7.15 7.13 -5.05
CA PRO A 340 8.57 7.22 -5.38
C PRO A 340 9.40 7.89 -4.28
N ASP A 341 10.71 7.59 -4.24
CA ASP A 341 11.70 8.54 -3.71
C ASP A 341 11.93 9.68 -4.70
N TYR A 342 12.79 10.64 -4.37
CA TYR A 342 12.97 11.82 -5.22
C TYR A 342 13.73 11.56 -6.53
N GLN A 343 14.46 10.45 -6.61
CA GLN A 343 15.07 9.96 -7.84
C GLN A 343 14.11 9.03 -8.61
N LEU A 344 12.81 8.99 -8.26
CA LEU A 344 11.80 8.13 -8.86
C LEU A 344 12.06 6.62 -8.68
N GLY A 345 12.79 6.25 -7.63
CA GLY A 345 12.95 4.89 -7.14
C GLY A 345 11.70 4.39 -6.40
N TYR A 346 11.40 3.11 -6.52
CA TYR A 346 10.23 2.48 -5.91
C TYR A 346 10.61 1.20 -5.20
N THR A 347 9.85 0.87 -4.15
CA THR A 347 9.97 -0.42 -3.47
C THR A 347 8.68 -1.22 -3.63
N TRP A 348 8.79 -2.41 -4.21
CA TRP A 348 7.73 -3.40 -4.31
C TRP A 348 7.93 -4.48 -3.26
N THR A 349 6.98 -4.62 -2.34
CA THR A 349 6.89 -5.73 -1.38
C THR A 349 6.05 -6.85 -1.99
N ILE A 350 6.68 -7.99 -2.24
CA ILE A 350 6.11 -9.15 -2.93
C ILE A 350 5.92 -10.27 -1.91
N SER A 351 4.68 -10.67 -1.67
CA SER A 351 4.32 -11.83 -0.84
C SER A 351 3.95 -13.01 -1.73
N PHE A 352 4.66 -14.13 -1.58
CA PHE A 352 4.38 -15.37 -2.31
C PHE A 352 3.32 -16.16 -1.57
N LEU A 353 2.17 -16.41 -2.21
CA LEU A 353 0.97 -16.94 -1.53
C LEU A 353 0.76 -18.44 -1.72
N THR A 354 1.49 -19.07 -2.64
CA THR A 354 1.33 -20.50 -2.98
C THR A 354 2.61 -21.31 -2.83
N LEU A 355 3.78 -20.68 -2.88
CA LEU A 355 5.07 -21.37 -2.76
C LEU A 355 5.41 -21.63 -1.30
N LYS A 356 5.43 -22.90 -0.92
CA LYS A 356 5.84 -23.35 0.41
C LYS A 356 7.37 -23.48 0.47
N GLY A 357 7.94 -23.18 1.62
CA GLY A 357 9.39 -23.18 1.84
C GLY A 357 10.11 -21.92 1.35
N PRO A 358 11.44 -21.85 1.55
CA PRO A 358 12.25 -20.74 1.07
C PRO A 358 12.17 -20.59 -0.46
N VAL A 359 11.75 -19.43 -0.91
CA VAL A 359 11.71 -19.06 -2.32
C VAL A 359 13.05 -18.41 -2.67
N SER A 360 13.70 -18.82 -3.75
CA SER A 360 14.94 -18.16 -4.20
C SER A 360 14.73 -16.65 -4.35
N ALA A 361 15.73 -15.85 -3.97
CA ALA A 361 15.66 -14.40 -4.17
C ALA A 361 15.47 -14.11 -5.66
N LEU A 362 14.55 -13.20 -6.00
CA LEU A 362 14.34 -12.80 -7.38
C LEU A 362 15.65 -12.24 -7.96
N GLY A 363 16.06 -12.77 -9.10
CA GLY A 363 17.10 -12.16 -9.91
C GLY A 363 16.57 -10.93 -10.62
N PHE A 364 17.46 -10.14 -11.20
CA PHE A 364 17.08 -8.94 -11.95
C PHE A 364 18.13 -8.59 -12.99
N THR A 365 17.74 -7.76 -13.95
CA THR A 365 18.66 -7.10 -14.88
C THR A 365 18.48 -5.59 -14.83
N THR A 366 19.60 -4.86 -14.87
CA THR A 366 19.64 -3.39 -14.87
C THR A 366 19.94 -2.80 -16.25
N GLY A 367 20.13 -3.63 -17.27
CA GLY A 367 20.66 -3.22 -18.58
C GLY A 367 19.82 -2.18 -19.33
N THR A 368 18.52 -2.10 -19.04
CA THR A 368 17.61 -1.11 -19.64
C THR A 368 17.08 -0.09 -18.63
N LEU A 369 17.54 -0.15 -17.38
CA LEU A 369 17.21 0.85 -16.37
C LEU A 369 18.05 2.07 -16.67
N THR A 370 17.44 3.26 -16.69
CA THR A 370 18.15 4.50 -17.00
C THR A 370 18.18 5.41 -15.79
N GLU A 371 19.15 6.31 -15.80
CA GLU A 371 19.32 7.36 -14.80
C GLU A 371 19.71 8.62 -15.57
N THR A 372 19.00 9.73 -15.36
CA THR A 372 19.37 11.02 -15.94
C THR A 372 20.46 11.64 -15.09
N ARG A 373 21.68 11.81 -15.61
CA ARG A 373 22.77 12.45 -14.87
C ARG A 373 23.81 13.03 -15.82
N SER A 374 24.46 14.12 -15.42
CA SER A 374 25.33 14.93 -16.28
C SER A 374 26.84 14.70 -16.06
N ASP A 375 27.22 14.07 -14.96
CA ASP A 375 28.61 13.83 -14.52
C ASP A 375 29.10 12.39 -14.78
N SER A 376 28.42 11.64 -15.67
CA SER A 376 28.86 10.36 -16.25
C SER A 376 29.10 9.15 -15.31
N VAL A 377 29.01 9.29 -13.98
CA VAL A 377 28.95 8.13 -13.05
C VAL A 377 27.56 7.49 -13.10
N VAL A 378 27.52 6.17 -13.02
CA VAL A 378 26.28 5.37 -12.97
C VAL A 378 26.04 4.93 -11.53
N SER A 379 24.88 5.28 -10.98
CA SER A 379 24.52 4.96 -9.59
C SER A 379 23.23 4.15 -9.46
N LYS A 380 22.45 4.04 -10.53
CA LYS A 380 21.25 3.19 -10.58
C LYS A 380 21.54 1.77 -10.07
N ALA A 381 20.66 1.30 -9.20
CA ALA A 381 20.74 -0.03 -8.61
C ALA A 381 19.35 -0.62 -8.43
N ILE A 382 19.30 -1.95 -8.50
CA ILE A 382 18.16 -2.74 -8.03
C ILE A 382 18.67 -3.59 -6.88
N THR A 383 17.96 -3.56 -5.75
CA THR A 383 18.26 -4.39 -4.60
C THR A 383 17.08 -5.30 -4.33
N VAL A 384 17.34 -6.58 -4.12
CA VAL A 384 16.33 -7.57 -3.73
C VAL A 384 16.68 -8.10 -2.35
N VAL A 385 15.78 -7.91 -1.39
CA VAL A 385 15.96 -8.36 -0.01
C VAL A 385 14.85 -9.32 0.35
N ARG A 386 15.20 -10.49 0.87
CA ARG A 386 14.24 -11.39 1.50
C ARG A 386 13.94 -10.88 2.91
N THR A 387 12.79 -10.25 3.09
CA THR A 387 12.38 -9.67 4.38
C THR A 387 11.72 -10.69 5.30
N ARG A 388 11.11 -11.74 4.73
CA ARG A 388 10.59 -12.88 5.50
C ARG A 388 10.80 -14.19 4.73
N PRO A 389 11.53 -15.17 5.28
CA PRO A 389 11.66 -16.47 4.64
C PRO A 389 10.35 -17.24 4.67
N GLY A 390 10.09 -17.99 3.59
CA GLY A 390 8.98 -18.92 3.51
C GLY A 390 9.14 -20.10 4.47
N THR A 391 8.03 -20.62 4.98
CA THR A 391 8.04 -21.76 5.89
C THR A 391 7.87 -23.08 5.16
N THR A 392 8.68 -24.08 5.52
CA THR A 392 8.53 -25.47 5.10
C THR A 392 7.58 -26.18 6.05
N GLN A 393 6.80 -27.11 5.50
CA GLN A 393 5.98 -28.03 6.28
C GLN A 393 6.82 -29.21 6.75
N ALA A 394 6.45 -29.79 7.89
CA ALA A 394 7.05 -31.02 8.36
C ALA A 394 6.58 -32.19 7.49
N VAL A 395 7.52 -33.00 7.03
CA VAL A 395 7.25 -34.22 6.25
C VAL A 395 7.93 -35.39 6.93
N GLN A 396 7.17 -36.46 7.14
CA GLN A 396 7.66 -37.70 7.72
C GLN A 396 7.24 -38.87 6.84
N SER A 397 8.07 -39.89 6.72
CA SER A 397 7.73 -41.11 5.99
C SER A 397 7.36 -42.23 6.95
N ILE A 398 6.38 -43.04 6.55
CA ILE A 398 6.06 -44.32 7.18
C ILE A 398 6.37 -45.39 6.13
N ALA A 399 7.09 -46.44 6.50
CA ALA A 399 7.40 -47.53 5.59
C ALA A 399 7.12 -48.88 6.23
N THR A 400 6.49 -49.79 5.49
CA THR A 400 6.30 -51.18 5.87
C THR A 400 7.20 -52.05 4.99
N THR A 401 7.92 -52.98 5.62
CA THR A 401 8.74 -54.01 4.95
C THR A 401 8.45 -55.37 5.57
N THR A 402 8.55 -56.46 4.81
CA THR A 402 8.42 -57.82 5.37
C THR A 402 9.42 -58.78 4.72
N THR A 403 9.88 -59.77 5.48
CA THR A 403 10.69 -60.88 4.97
C THR A 403 9.84 -62.00 4.37
N LEU A 404 8.51 -61.88 4.43
CA LEU A 404 7.56 -62.84 3.87
C LEU A 404 7.31 -62.58 2.38
N THR A 405 6.56 -63.46 1.70
CA THR A 405 6.24 -63.29 0.26
C THR A 405 5.36 -62.06 -0.01
N ALA A 406 4.55 -61.67 0.98
CA ALA A 406 3.75 -60.45 1.00
C ALA A 406 3.45 -60.00 2.44
N VAL A 407 3.12 -58.71 2.63
CA VAL A 407 2.69 -58.20 3.94
C VAL A 407 1.40 -58.90 4.37
N PRO A 408 1.35 -59.58 5.54
CA PRO A 408 0.16 -60.32 5.95
C PRO A 408 -1.05 -59.40 6.17
N VAL A 409 -2.23 -59.84 5.71
CA VAL A 409 -3.49 -59.06 5.78
C VAL A 409 -3.94 -58.71 7.20
N ALA A 410 -3.55 -59.53 8.18
CA ALA A 410 -3.86 -59.30 9.59
C ALA A 410 -2.87 -58.33 10.28
N SER A 411 -1.79 -57.93 9.60
CA SER A 411 -0.79 -57.04 10.18
C SER A 411 -1.35 -55.65 10.34
N THR A 412 -1.38 -55.14 11.56
CA THR A 412 -1.78 -53.77 11.88
C THR A 412 -0.70 -53.08 12.69
N PHE A 413 -0.66 -51.76 12.61
CA PHE A 413 0.20 -50.90 13.41
C PHE A 413 -0.57 -49.70 13.94
N GLN A 414 -0.08 -49.06 14.98
CA GLN A 414 -0.59 -47.79 15.47
C GLN A 414 0.50 -46.73 15.32
N LEU A 415 0.07 -45.49 15.15
CA LEU A 415 0.92 -44.31 15.17
C LEU A 415 0.66 -43.53 16.46
N GLN A 416 1.73 -43.06 17.09
CA GLN A 416 1.67 -42.13 18.20
C GLN A 416 2.29 -40.80 17.79
N PHE A 417 1.58 -39.71 18.09
CA PHE A 417 2.00 -38.35 17.78
C PHE A 417 2.04 -37.52 19.06
N THR A 418 3.19 -36.89 19.31
CA THR A 418 3.37 -35.96 20.42
C THR A 418 3.56 -34.56 19.88
N ASN A 419 2.65 -33.66 20.24
CA ASN A 419 2.70 -32.26 19.84
C ASN A 419 2.20 -31.38 20.99
N ASN A 420 2.90 -30.29 21.28
CA ASN A 420 2.62 -29.37 22.40
C ASN A 420 2.45 -30.08 23.76
N GLY A 421 3.26 -31.12 24.02
CA GLY A 421 3.20 -31.90 25.27
C GLY A 421 2.02 -32.86 25.38
N VAL A 422 1.15 -32.92 24.37
CA VAL A 422 0.03 -33.88 24.30
C VAL A 422 0.41 -35.02 23.38
N THR A 423 0.34 -36.24 23.91
CA THR A 423 0.56 -37.48 23.16
C THR A 423 -0.76 -38.16 22.87
N THR A 424 -1.01 -38.45 21.60
CA THR A 424 -2.21 -39.12 21.10
C THR A 424 -1.83 -40.32 20.24
N THR A 425 -2.73 -41.29 20.13
CA THR A 425 -2.48 -42.54 19.43
C THR A 425 -3.65 -42.87 18.51
N THR A 426 -3.34 -43.32 17.30
CA THR A 426 -4.34 -43.75 16.32
C THR A 426 -5.03 -45.06 16.74
N GLY A 427 -6.14 -45.38 16.07
CA GLY A 427 -6.59 -46.77 15.99
C GLY A 427 -5.60 -47.66 15.25
N ASN A 428 -5.96 -48.93 15.10
CA ASN A 428 -5.17 -49.89 14.33
C ASN A 428 -5.26 -49.58 12.83
N ILE A 429 -4.11 -49.33 12.22
CA ILE A 429 -3.92 -49.09 10.79
C ILE A 429 -3.43 -50.39 10.14
N PRO A 430 -4.14 -50.95 9.14
CA PRO A 430 -3.67 -52.09 8.38
C PRO A 430 -2.36 -51.78 7.65
N ALA A 431 -1.36 -52.66 7.80
CA ALA A 431 -0.11 -52.59 7.05
C ALA A 431 -0.28 -53.05 5.59
N ASN A 432 -1.35 -53.79 5.29
CA ASN A 432 -1.76 -54.23 3.96
C ASN A 432 -3.28 -54.03 3.78
N PRO A 433 -3.74 -52.82 3.42
CA PRO A 433 -5.16 -52.50 3.34
C PRO A 433 -5.92 -53.19 2.19
N MET A 434 -5.21 -53.70 1.16
CA MET A 434 -5.83 -54.30 -0.04
C MET A 434 -6.06 -55.80 0.07
N GLY A 435 -5.41 -56.48 1.03
CA GLY A 435 -5.64 -57.91 1.28
C GLY A 435 -4.98 -58.87 0.29
N ASP A 436 -4.48 -58.41 -0.85
CA ASP A 436 -3.86 -59.24 -1.92
C ASP A 436 -2.32 -59.25 -1.86
N GLY A 437 -1.78 -58.58 -0.84
CA GLY A 437 -0.34 -58.43 -0.63
C GLY A 437 0.28 -57.32 -1.46
N THR A 438 -0.46 -56.64 -2.32
CA THR A 438 0.04 -55.48 -3.06
C THR A 438 -0.20 -54.20 -2.27
N CYS A 439 0.88 -53.49 -1.99
CA CYS A 439 0.81 -52.15 -1.46
C CYS A 439 0.70 -51.15 -2.61
N MET A 440 -0.49 -51.03 -3.18
CA MET A 440 -0.74 -50.06 -4.25
C MET A 440 -0.93 -48.64 -3.68
N SER A 441 -0.57 -47.65 -4.49
CA SER A 441 -0.74 -46.23 -4.18
C SER A 441 -2.19 -45.92 -3.80
N THR A 442 -2.38 -44.92 -2.96
CA THR A 442 -3.70 -44.40 -2.63
C THR A 442 -4.47 -43.98 -3.88
N LEU A 443 -5.60 -44.65 -4.16
CA LEU A 443 -6.49 -44.32 -5.25
C LEU A 443 -7.51 -43.31 -4.74
N THR A 444 -7.68 -42.20 -5.45
CA THR A 444 -8.78 -41.26 -5.19
C THR A 444 -10.10 -41.86 -5.64
N GLU A 445 -11.17 -41.66 -4.88
CA GLU A 445 -12.52 -42.03 -5.29
C GLU A 445 -12.93 -41.22 -6.52
N ILE A 446 -13.49 -41.89 -7.54
CA ILE A 446 -14.10 -41.25 -8.71
C ILE A 446 -15.54 -41.73 -8.85
N GLN A 447 -16.49 -40.80 -8.76
CA GLN A 447 -17.91 -41.06 -9.02
C GLN A 447 -18.36 -40.28 -10.26
N ARG A 448 -19.08 -40.96 -11.14
CA ARG A 448 -19.58 -40.42 -12.40
C ARG A 448 -21.04 -40.07 -12.30
N ILE A 449 -21.37 -38.87 -12.77
CA ILE A 449 -22.73 -38.40 -12.96
C ILE A 449 -22.94 -38.32 -14.48
N LYS A 450 -23.99 -38.97 -14.99
CA LYS A 450 -24.32 -38.94 -16.42
C LYS A 450 -25.78 -38.59 -16.62
N THR A 451 -26.04 -37.61 -17.49
CA THR A 451 -27.39 -37.30 -17.97
C THR A 451 -27.63 -38.00 -19.30
N SER A 452 -28.88 -38.35 -19.57
CA SER A 452 -29.35 -38.90 -20.83
C SER A 452 -30.81 -38.55 -21.03
N THR A 453 -31.31 -38.65 -22.25
CA THR A 453 -32.73 -38.42 -22.57
C THR A 453 -33.24 -39.55 -23.46
N VAL A 454 -34.55 -39.78 -23.45
CA VAL A 454 -35.23 -40.68 -24.38
C VAL A 454 -35.70 -39.86 -25.58
N ASP A 455 -35.39 -40.30 -26.79
CA ASP A 455 -35.86 -39.63 -28.01
C ASP A 455 -37.39 -39.76 -28.13
N THR A 456 -38.09 -38.66 -27.88
CA THR A 456 -39.55 -38.55 -27.96
C THR A 456 -40.01 -37.81 -29.23
N THR A 457 -39.11 -37.57 -30.20
CA THR A 457 -39.43 -36.87 -31.45
C THR A 457 -40.58 -37.51 -32.23
N ASN A 458 -40.70 -38.85 -32.20
CA ASN A 458 -41.80 -39.60 -32.80
C ASN A 458 -43.18 -39.34 -32.16
N MET A 459 -43.21 -38.74 -30.96
CA MET A 459 -44.41 -38.35 -30.22
C MET A 459 -44.58 -36.82 -30.18
N GLY A 460 -43.80 -36.07 -30.97
CA GLY A 460 -43.84 -34.60 -31.03
C GLY A 460 -43.01 -33.89 -29.94
N GLY A 461 -42.18 -34.63 -29.20
CA GLY A 461 -41.20 -34.09 -28.25
C GLY A 461 -39.84 -33.79 -28.91
N ASP A 462 -38.76 -33.93 -28.16
CA ASP A 462 -37.39 -33.73 -28.64
C ASP A 462 -36.48 -34.92 -28.27
N ASN A 463 -35.18 -34.78 -28.55
CA ASN A 463 -34.15 -35.76 -28.20
C ASN A 463 -33.02 -35.11 -27.39
N LEU A 464 -33.35 -34.05 -26.66
CA LEU A 464 -32.40 -33.19 -25.96
C LEU A 464 -32.65 -33.29 -24.46
N VAL A 465 -31.57 -33.32 -23.67
CA VAL A 465 -31.74 -33.16 -22.21
C VAL A 465 -32.34 -31.79 -21.94
N SER A 466 -33.44 -31.70 -21.19
CA SER A 466 -34.14 -30.43 -20.97
C SER A 466 -33.28 -29.46 -20.15
N PRO A 467 -33.21 -28.16 -20.53
CA PRO A 467 -32.52 -27.14 -19.74
C PRO A 467 -33.22 -26.85 -18.39
N LEU A 468 -34.46 -27.34 -18.21
CA LEU A 468 -35.22 -27.22 -16.97
C LEU A 468 -34.99 -28.41 -16.03
N THR A 469 -34.44 -29.51 -16.52
CA THR A 469 -34.12 -30.66 -15.69
C THR A 469 -32.99 -30.31 -14.73
N PHE A 470 -33.22 -30.61 -13.46
CA PHE A 470 -32.27 -30.35 -12.38
C PHE A 470 -32.22 -31.57 -11.46
N PHE A 471 -31.11 -31.71 -10.74
CA PHE A 471 -30.95 -32.69 -9.69
C PHE A 471 -30.22 -32.06 -8.50
N GLN A 472 -30.30 -32.72 -7.36
CA GLN A 472 -29.52 -32.45 -6.17
C GLN A 472 -28.77 -33.73 -5.83
N LEU A 473 -27.51 -33.59 -5.42
CA LEU A 473 -26.69 -34.71 -5.00
C LEU A 473 -26.90 -34.95 -3.51
N VAL A 474 -27.24 -36.18 -3.16
CA VAL A 474 -27.31 -36.67 -1.79
C VAL A 474 -26.01 -37.39 -1.48
N PHE A 475 -25.26 -36.82 -0.54
CA PHE A 475 -23.94 -37.27 -0.13
C PHE A 475 -23.99 -37.74 1.32
N THR A 476 -23.52 -38.95 1.59
CA THR A 476 -23.45 -39.51 2.94
C THR A 476 -22.00 -39.70 3.35
N SER A 477 -21.60 -39.07 4.45
CA SER A 477 -20.25 -39.21 5.01
C SER A 477 -20.33 -39.26 6.53
N ARG A 478 -19.54 -40.15 7.14
CA ARG A 478 -19.50 -40.39 8.60
C ARG A 478 -20.90 -40.58 9.24
N GLY A 479 -21.83 -41.20 8.52
CA GLY A 479 -23.20 -41.44 8.99
C GLY A 479 -24.15 -40.23 8.90
N VAL A 480 -23.69 -39.09 8.37
CA VAL A 480 -24.51 -37.89 8.13
C VAL A 480 -24.79 -37.76 6.64
N THR A 481 -26.06 -37.66 6.28
CA THR A 481 -26.54 -37.47 4.90
C THR A 481 -26.90 -36.01 4.67
N GLN A 482 -26.41 -35.43 3.57
CA GLN A 482 -26.63 -34.03 3.19
C GLN A 482 -26.98 -33.93 1.71
N THR A 483 -27.66 -32.86 1.33
CA THR A 483 -28.13 -32.63 -0.05
C THR A 483 -27.65 -31.27 -0.54
N THR A 484 -27.11 -31.22 -1.76
CA THR A 484 -26.68 -29.95 -2.38
C THR A 484 -27.86 -29.03 -2.70
N ASN A 485 -27.59 -27.78 -3.09
CA ASN A 485 -28.60 -27.01 -3.83
C ASN A 485 -28.81 -27.61 -5.24
N ARG A 486 -29.77 -27.03 -5.97
CA ARG A 486 -30.17 -27.49 -7.31
C ARG A 486 -29.03 -27.30 -8.30
N ILE A 487 -28.72 -28.36 -9.04
CA ILE A 487 -27.75 -28.39 -10.13
C ILE A 487 -28.51 -28.67 -11.43
N LEU A 488 -28.28 -27.87 -12.46
CA LEU A 488 -28.93 -28.08 -13.77
C LEU A 488 -28.30 -29.26 -14.50
N ALA A 489 -29.14 -30.14 -15.06
CA ALA A 489 -28.72 -31.31 -15.83
C ALA A 489 -28.23 -30.94 -17.24
N ASN A 490 -28.74 -29.84 -17.80
CA ASN A 490 -28.30 -29.27 -19.07
C ASN A 490 -28.09 -27.74 -18.94
N PRO A 491 -26.98 -27.29 -18.32
CA PRO A 491 -26.66 -25.88 -18.27
C PRO A 491 -26.17 -25.37 -19.63
N SER A 492 -26.70 -24.22 -20.07
CA SER A 492 -26.23 -23.52 -21.28
C SER A 492 -26.22 -24.39 -22.55
N ALA A 493 -27.28 -25.18 -22.78
CA ALA A 493 -27.49 -25.97 -23.99
C ALA A 493 -26.39 -26.99 -24.31
N GLY A 494 -25.94 -27.73 -23.30
CA GLY A 494 -25.04 -28.88 -23.39
C GLY A 494 -23.60 -28.57 -22.98
N ASN A 495 -23.34 -27.37 -22.44
CA ASN A 495 -21.99 -27.02 -21.99
C ASN A 495 -21.71 -27.60 -20.60
N CYS A 496 -21.19 -28.82 -20.59
CA CYS A 496 -20.89 -29.56 -19.37
C CYS A 496 -19.82 -28.89 -18.48
N THR A 497 -19.05 -27.92 -18.98
CA THR A 497 -18.08 -27.16 -18.16
C THR A 497 -18.78 -26.31 -17.09
N VAL A 498 -19.95 -25.75 -17.42
CA VAL A 498 -20.77 -24.96 -16.48
C VAL A 498 -21.36 -25.88 -15.40
N GLY A 499 -21.80 -27.08 -15.79
CA GLY A 499 -22.24 -28.12 -14.86
C GLY A 499 -21.11 -28.59 -13.93
N ALA A 500 -19.90 -28.78 -14.47
CA ALA A 500 -18.74 -29.20 -13.69
C ALA A 500 -18.39 -28.19 -12.60
N ALA A 501 -18.38 -26.90 -12.94
CA ALA A 501 -18.16 -25.81 -11.98
C ALA A 501 -19.24 -25.76 -10.88
N SER A 502 -20.51 -25.99 -11.27
CA SER A 502 -21.64 -26.01 -10.33
C SER A 502 -21.57 -27.20 -9.37
N ILE A 503 -21.30 -28.41 -9.89
CA ILE A 503 -21.13 -29.63 -9.09
C ILE A 503 -19.99 -29.45 -8.08
N LYS A 504 -18.85 -28.94 -8.54
CA LYS A 504 -17.69 -28.65 -7.67
C LYS A 504 -18.07 -27.69 -6.54
N ALA A 505 -18.63 -26.53 -6.89
CA ALA A 505 -18.98 -25.49 -5.93
C ALA A 505 -20.01 -25.95 -4.89
N GLU A 506 -20.95 -26.81 -5.28
CA GLU A 506 -21.96 -27.34 -4.36
C GLU A 506 -21.41 -28.44 -3.44
N LEU A 507 -20.61 -29.37 -3.96
CA LEU A 507 -20.01 -30.43 -3.15
C LEU A 507 -19.03 -29.87 -2.11
N GLU A 508 -18.21 -28.87 -2.47
CA GLU A 508 -17.23 -28.25 -1.56
C GLU A 508 -17.87 -27.47 -0.40
N LYS A 509 -19.18 -27.16 -0.46
CA LYS A 509 -19.92 -26.59 0.67
C LYS A 509 -20.30 -27.63 1.72
N LEU A 510 -20.27 -28.92 1.38
CA LEU A 510 -20.72 -29.98 2.27
C LEU A 510 -19.62 -30.31 3.30
N PRO A 511 -19.92 -30.26 4.62
CA PRO A 511 -18.98 -30.59 5.71
C PRO A 511 -18.27 -31.95 5.60
N GLY A 512 -18.82 -32.89 4.85
CA GLY A 512 -18.23 -34.21 4.63
C GLY A 512 -17.21 -34.28 3.47
N VAL A 513 -17.08 -33.19 2.70
CA VAL A 513 -16.09 -33.02 1.64
C VAL A 513 -14.93 -32.22 2.22
N VAL A 514 -13.85 -32.93 2.58
CA VAL A 514 -12.76 -32.39 3.41
C VAL A 514 -11.63 -31.75 2.59
N ALA A 515 -11.74 -31.73 1.26
CA ALA A 515 -10.79 -31.09 0.35
C ALA A 515 -11.44 -30.75 -0.99
N PRO A 516 -10.79 -29.90 -1.81
CA PRO A 516 -11.31 -29.55 -3.13
C PRO A 516 -11.54 -30.78 -4.01
N VAL A 517 -12.67 -30.80 -4.71
CA VAL A 517 -12.99 -31.86 -5.69
C VAL A 517 -12.60 -31.40 -7.09
N THR A 518 -12.13 -32.32 -7.93
CA THR A 518 -11.92 -32.04 -9.34
C THR A 518 -13.01 -32.72 -10.15
N VAL A 519 -13.66 -31.95 -11.02
CA VAL A 519 -14.75 -32.45 -11.87
C VAL A 519 -14.30 -32.33 -13.32
N SER A 520 -14.03 -33.45 -13.96
CA SER A 520 -13.81 -33.51 -15.41
C SER A 520 -15.15 -33.75 -16.11
N ASN A 521 -15.25 -33.40 -17.39
CA ASN A 521 -16.50 -33.52 -18.11
C ASN A 521 -16.34 -33.95 -19.58
N VAL A 522 -17.35 -34.65 -20.08
CA VAL A 522 -17.51 -35.04 -21.48
C VAL A 522 -18.93 -34.65 -21.92
N ALA A 523 -19.05 -33.96 -23.06
CA ALA A 523 -20.33 -33.55 -23.62
C ALA A 523 -20.69 -34.40 -24.84
N THR A 524 -21.97 -34.76 -24.97
CA THR A 524 -22.51 -35.36 -26.20
C THR A 524 -23.43 -34.35 -26.87
N THR A 525 -22.92 -33.65 -27.87
CA THR A 525 -23.59 -32.49 -28.48
C THR A 525 -24.90 -32.84 -29.20
N SER A 526 -25.06 -34.06 -29.70
CA SER A 526 -26.28 -34.48 -30.41
C SER A 526 -27.53 -34.58 -29.54
N THR A 527 -27.37 -34.84 -28.24
CA THR A 527 -28.46 -34.97 -27.27
C THR A 527 -28.36 -33.95 -26.13
N GLN A 528 -27.37 -33.07 -26.18
CA GLN A 528 -26.98 -32.15 -25.09
C GLN A 528 -26.79 -32.84 -23.73
N SER A 529 -26.41 -34.13 -23.74
CA SER A 529 -26.13 -34.88 -22.52
C SER A 529 -24.72 -34.65 -22.01
N CYS A 530 -24.56 -34.74 -20.70
CA CYS A 530 -23.32 -34.50 -19.98
C CYS A 530 -22.90 -35.70 -19.15
N GLN A 531 -21.60 -35.95 -19.14
CA GLN A 531 -20.94 -36.82 -18.18
C GLN A 531 -19.95 -35.99 -17.36
N TRP A 532 -19.98 -36.17 -16.05
CA TRP A 532 -19.05 -35.56 -15.10
C TRP A 532 -18.41 -36.63 -14.24
N ASP A 533 -17.08 -36.67 -14.21
CA ASP A 533 -16.34 -37.54 -13.29
C ASP A 533 -15.84 -36.68 -12.13
N VAL A 534 -16.43 -36.89 -10.96
CA VAL A 534 -16.09 -36.22 -9.71
C VAL A 534 -14.99 -37.02 -9.02
N THR A 535 -13.80 -36.47 -8.96
CA THR A 535 -12.66 -37.06 -8.25
C THR A 535 -12.51 -36.41 -6.88
N PHE A 536 -12.62 -37.21 -5.84
CA PHE A 536 -12.43 -36.78 -4.46
C PHE A 536 -10.95 -36.93 -4.08
N THR A 537 -10.22 -35.83 -4.14
CA THR A 537 -8.74 -35.84 -4.10
C THR A 537 -8.15 -36.16 -2.73
N ASN A 538 -8.87 -35.89 -1.64
CA ASN A 538 -8.37 -36.08 -0.27
C ASN A 538 -9.44 -36.59 0.71
N ASN A 539 -10.56 -37.12 0.21
CA ASN A 539 -11.57 -37.69 1.07
C ASN A 539 -11.09 -39.05 1.61
N ALA A 540 -11.18 -39.19 2.92
CA ALA A 540 -10.88 -40.43 3.63
C ALA A 540 -11.91 -41.52 3.30
N GLY A 541 -11.48 -42.61 2.66
CA GLY A 541 -12.31 -43.81 2.51
C GLY A 541 -12.72 -44.15 1.08
N ASN A 542 -13.31 -45.33 0.92
CA ASN A 542 -14.27 -45.60 -0.14
C ASN A 542 -15.55 -44.84 0.22
N LEU A 543 -15.95 -43.88 -0.62
CA LEU A 543 -17.14 -43.07 -0.35
C LEU A 543 -18.37 -43.85 -0.80
N ASN A 544 -19.44 -43.78 -0.01
CA ASN A 544 -20.73 -44.28 -0.49
C ASN A 544 -21.08 -43.57 -1.80
N GLN A 545 -21.57 -44.34 -2.77
CA GLN A 545 -22.02 -43.77 -4.03
C GLN A 545 -23.11 -42.71 -3.76
N MET A 546 -22.93 -41.52 -4.34
CA MET A 546 -23.95 -40.47 -4.27
C MET A 546 -25.26 -40.95 -4.91
N THR A 547 -26.36 -40.39 -4.44
CA THR A 547 -27.68 -40.55 -5.07
C THR A 547 -28.22 -39.21 -5.53
N ALA A 548 -29.10 -39.22 -6.52
CA ALA A 548 -29.73 -38.02 -7.05
C ALA A 548 -31.17 -37.88 -6.52
N VAL A 549 -31.58 -36.64 -6.28
CA VAL A 549 -32.98 -36.27 -5.99
C VAL A 549 -33.40 -35.13 -6.93
N SER A 550 -34.65 -35.14 -7.39
CA SER A 550 -35.26 -34.03 -8.11
C SER A 550 -36.71 -33.85 -7.67
N GLY A 551 -36.98 -32.81 -6.87
CA GLY A 551 -38.29 -32.62 -6.26
C GLY A 551 -38.66 -33.79 -5.33
N THR A 552 -39.71 -34.53 -5.68
CA THR A 552 -40.15 -35.73 -4.95
C THR A 552 -39.58 -37.05 -5.51
N ILE A 553 -38.74 -37.00 -6.54
CA ILE A 553 -38.15 -38.17 -7.20
C ILE A 553 -36.76 -38.45 -6.62
N GLY A 554 -36.49 -39.71 -6.26
CA GLY A 554 -35.27 -40.11 -5.53
C GLY A 554 -35.49 -40.13 -4.01
N PRO A 555 -34.44 -40.34 -3.19
CA PRO A 555 -33.04 -40.52 -3.56
C PRO A 555 -32.78 -41.88 -4.22
N ALA A 556 -32.16 -41.87 -5.41
CA ALA A 556 -31.77 -43.09 -6.12
C ALA A 556 -30.49 -42.89 -6.94
N SER A 557 -29.79 -43.97 -7.29
CA SER A 557 -28.62 -43.94 -8.18
C SER A 557 -28.99 -43.61 -9.63
N ALA A 558 -30.26 -43.76 -9.99
CA ALA A 558 -30.82 -43.30 -11.25
C ALA A 558 -32.20 -42.67 -10.98
N ILE A 559 -32.41 -41.45 -11.44
CA ILE A 559 -33.71 -40.76 -11.40
C ILE A 559 -34.11 -40.31 -12.80
N THR A 560 -35.39 -40.36 -13.11
CA THR A 560 -35.95 -39.91 -14.39
C THR A 560 -36.97 -38.80 -14.13
N VAL A 561 -36.83 -37.67 -14.82
CA VAL A 561 -37.69 -36.49 -14.74
C VAL A 561 -38.19 -36.20 -16.15
N GLY A 562 -39.46 -36.54 -16.44
CA GLY A 562 -39.94 -36.54 -17.82
C GLY A 562 -39.28 -37.68 -18.61
N ASP A 563 -38.65 -37.35 -19.74
CA ASP A 563 -37.84 -38.23 -20.57
C ASP A 563 -36.33 -38.17 -20.24
N ASP A 564 -35.91 -37.25 -19.38
CA ASP A 564 -34.52 -37.12 -18.95
C ASP A 564 -34.18 -38.01 -17.77
N THR A 565 -33.01 -38.63 -17.81
CA THR A 565 -32.49 -39.49 -16.74
C THR A 565 -31.13 -39.00 -16.27
N VAL A 566 -30.96 -38.92 -14.95
CA VAL A 566 -29.67 -38.68 -14.28
C VAL A 566 -29.25 -39.96 -13.60
N THR A 567 -28.06 -40.45 -13.94
CA THR A 567 -27.45 -41.65 -13.36
C THR A 567 -26.17 -41.30 -12.64
N ILE A 568 -25.92 -41.97 -11.52
CA ILE A 568 -24.71 -41.88 -10.73
C ILE A 568 -24.13 -43.27 -10.58
N THR A 569 -22.83 -43.43 -10.87
CA THR A 569 -22.10 -44.69 -10.70
C THR A 569 -20.71 -44.44 -10.15
N THR A 570 -20.24 -45.27 -9.22
CA THR A 570 -18.82 -45.27 -8.86
C THR A 570 -17.98 -45.86 -10.00
N VAL A 571 -16.96 -45.11 -10.45
CA VAL A 571 -16.03 -45.50 -11.53
C VAL A 571 -14.75 -46.10 -10.96
N GLN A 572 -14.30 -45.55 -9.84
CA GLN A 572 -13.13 -46.02 -9.13
C GLN A 572 -13.38 -45.85 -7.64
N ASP A 573 -13.42 -46.96 -6.91
CA ASP A 573 -13.42 -46.94 -5.45
C ASP A 573 -12.10 -46.36 -4.98
N GLY A 574 -12.16 -45.36 -4.10
CA GLY A 574 -11.01 -44.83 -3.40
C GLY A 574 -10.49 -45.88 -2.43
N THR A 575 -9.16 -46.00 -2.30
CA THR A 575 -8.61 -46.75 -1.18
C THR A 575 -8.71 -45.90 0.07
N VAL A 576 -9.11 -46.51 1.19
CA VAL A 576 -9.22 -45.77 2.45
C VAL A 576 -7.85 -45.16 2.76
N GLN A 577 -7.78 -43.84 2.84
CA GLN A 577 -6.61 -43.09 3.31
C GLN A 577 -6.46 -43.28 4.83
N ILE A 578 -6.29 -44.54 5.28
CA ILE A 578 -6.43 -44.90 6.70
C ILE A 578 -5.44 -44.11 7.55
N ILE A 579 -4.19 -43.95 7.09
CA ILE A 579 -3.18 -43.15 7.79
C ILE A 579 -3.65 -41.70 7.98
N LYS A 580 -4.10 -41.01 6.92
CA LYS A 580 -4.67 -39.66 7.04
C LYS A 580 -5.88 -39.63 7.97
N SER A 581 -6.82 -40.54 7.76
CA SER A 581 -8.09 -40.61 8.50
C SER A 581 -7.86 -40.80 9.99
N GLU A 582 -6.92 -41.67 10.35
CA GLU A 582 -6.57 -41.95 11.73
C GLU A 582 -5.76 -40.83 12.36
N LEU A 583 -4.84 -40.21 11.61
CA LEU A 583 -4.09 -39.05 12.08
C LEU A 583 -4.99 -37.84 12.30
N GLU A 584 -5.93 -37.53 11.40
CA GLU A 584 -6.85 -36.39 11.54
C GLU A 584 -7.97 -36.60 12.58
N LYS A 585 -8.09 -37.81 13.15
CA LYS A 585 -8.91 -38.04 14.37
C LYS A 585 -8.22 -37.53 15.63
N LEU A 586 -6.90 -37.37 15.60
CA LEU A 586 -6.13 -36.97 16.77
C LEU A 586 -6.27 -35.46 16.98
N ALA A 587 -6.70 -35.05 18.17
CA ALA A 587 -6.98 -33.63 18.48
C ALA A 587 -5.75 -32.70 18.38
N ASN A 588 -4.53 -33.25 18.43
CA ASN A 588 -3.27 -32.53 18.32
C ASN A 588 -2.67 -32.57 16.89
N VAL A 589 -3.35 -33.17 15.93
CA VAL A 589 -3.04 -33.15 14.50
C VAL A 589 -4.06 -32.24 13.81
N ALA A 590 -3.58 -31.34 12.94
CA ALA A 590 -4.45 -30.53 12.08
C ALA A 590 -4.81 -31.33 10.83
N SER A 591 -4.67 -30.74 9.64
CA SER A 591 -4.77 -31.45 8.38
C SER A 591 -3.42 -32.04 7.97
N VAL A 592 -3.49 -33.21 7.33
CA VAL A 592 -2.32 -33.87 6.72
C VAL A 592 -2.60 -34.27 5.28
N THR A 593 -1.56 -34.27 4.46
CA THR A 593 -1.58 -34.88 3.13
C THR A 593 -0.73 -36.14 3.16
N VAL A 594 -1.31 -37.27 2.76
CA VAL A 594 -0.62 -38.57 2.72
C VAL A 594 -0.52 -39.04 1.27
N THR A 595 0.70 -39.22 0.79
CA THR A 595 0.97 -39.78 -0.54
C THR A 595 1.68 -41.13 -0.37
N ALA A 596 1.28 -42.12 -1.17
CA ALA A 596 1.88 -43.45 -1.14
C ALA A 596 2.72 -43.70 -2.39
N VAL A 597 3.89 -44.30 -2.23
CA VAL A 597 4.70 -44.86 -3.32
C VAL A 597 4.56 -46.38 -3.23
N ALA A 598 3.98 -46.96 -4.28
CA ALA A 598 3.81 -48.41 -4.37
C ALA A 598 5.19 -49.09 -4.51
N GLY A 599 5.37 -50.20 -3.80
CA GLY A 599 6.56 -51.05 -3.91
C GLY A 599 6.19 -52.48 -4.33
N LEU A 600 7.13 -53.41 -4.17
CA LEU A 600 6.83 -54.84 -4.31
C LEU A 600 5.79 -55.27 -3.27
N LYS A 601 5.25 -56.49 -3.39
CA LYS A 601 4.31 -57.07 -2.40
C LYS A 601 4.84 -57.08 -0.94
N GLN A 602 6.14 -56.85 -0.78
CA GLN A 602 6.85 -56.81 0.49
C GLN A 602 7.06 -55.41 1.07
N THR A 603 6.84 -54.33 0.30
CA THR A 603 7.31 -52.98 0.66
C THR A 603 6.30 -51.89 0.32
N CYS A 604 6.07 -50.96 1.25
CA CYS A 604 5.10 -49.87 1.11
C CYS A 604 5.69 -48.62 1.76
N THR A 605 5.68 -47.46 1.11
CA THR A 605 6.14 -46.20 1.71
C THR A 605 5.08 -45.12 1.54
N TRP A 606 4.75 -44.44 2.63
CA TRP A 606 3.88 -43.28 2.69
C TRP A 606 4.67 -42.05 3.10
N SER A 607 4.42 -40.92 2.47
CA SER A 607 4.88 -39.60 2.89
C SER A 607 3.72 -38.85 3.51
N VAL A 608 3.87 -38.46 4.77
CA VAL A 608 2.92 -37.68 5.55
C VAL A 608 3.42 -36.25 5.65
N THR A 609 2.75 -35.34 4.97
CA THR A 609 2.96 -33.89 5.07
C THR A 609 1.98 -33.31 6.08
N PHE A 610 2.48 -32.66 7.12
CA PHE A 610 1.66 -31.96 8.09
C PHE A 610 1.35 -30.55 7.58
N ASP A 611 0.12 -30.35 7.10
CA ASP A 611 -0.19 -29.12 6.36
C ASP A 611 -0.38 -27.91 7.27
N ASN A 612 -0.98 -28.15 8.43
CA ASN A 612 -1.44 -27.09 9.34
C ASN A 612 -0.98 -27.29 10.78
N ASN A 613 0.04 -28.11 11.03
CA ASN A 613 0.75 -28.15 12.30
C ASN A 613 2.00 -27.27 12.21
N ALA A 614 2.11 -26.31 13.13
CA ALA A 614 3.25 -25.41 13.22
C ALA A 614 4.43 -26.07 13.95
N GLY A 615 5.65 -25.72 13.57
CA GLY A 615 6.85 -26.14 14.29
C GLY A 615 7.61 -27.32 13.71
N ASN A 616 8.73 -27.60 14.35
CA ASN A 616 9.48 -28.83 14.17
C ASN A 616 8.78 -29.95 14.95
N LEU A 617 7.99 -30.75 14.24
CA LEU A 617 7.15 -31.80 14.84
C LEU A 617 7.99 -33.01 15.27
N ALA A 618 7.64 -33.60 16.40
CA ALA A 618 8.23 -34.85 16.83
C ALA A 618 7.97 -35.97 15.81
N LEU A 619 8.94 -36.87 15.66
CA LEU A 619 8.81 -38.04 14.79
C LEU A 619 7.63 -38.91 15.27
N LEU A 620 6.76 -39.29 14.33
CA LEU A 620 5.72 -40.28 14.55
C LEU A 620 6.35 -41.55 15.08
N GLN A 621 5.80 -42.08 16.16
CA GLN A 621 6.24 -43.37 16.69
C GLN A 621 5.28 -44.46 16.22
N VAL A 622 5.82 -45.63 15.91
CA VAL A 622 5.10 -46.79 15.41
C VAL A 622 5.09 -47.90 16.47
N ALA A 623 3.99 -48.65 16.54
CA ALA A 623 3.88 -49.86 17.36
C ALA A 623 3.05 -50.94 16.65
N MET A 624 3.40 -52.22 16.83
CA MET A 624 2.64 -53.38 16.35
C MET A 624 2.20 -54.25 17.54
N GLY A 625 1.37 -53.70 18.43
CA GLY A 625 0.88 -54.39 19.64
C GLY A 625 1.86 -54.35 20.84
N GLY A 626 2.75 -53.35 20.90
CA GLY A 626 3.80 -53.23 21.91
C GLY A 626 4.26 -51.79 22.15
N VAL A 627 5.56 -51.58 22.42
CA VAL A 627 6.15 -50.27 22.73
C VAL A 627 6.25 -49.40 21.48
N PHE A 628 5.96 -48.11 21.62
CA PHE A 628 6.14 -47.11 20.57
C PHE A 628 7.61 -46.75 20.38
N GLY A 629 8.08 -46.74 19.12
CA GLY A 629 9.44 -46.34 18.75
C GLY A 629 9.51 -45.85 17.31
N SER A 630 10.71 -45.60 16.78
CA SER A 630 10.90 -45.25 15.36
C SER A 630 10.72 -46.45 14.43
N ALA A 631 10.75 -47.67 14.97
CA ALA A 631 10.49 -48.91 14.24
C ALA A 631 9.77 -49.92 15.15
N ALA A 632 8.92 -50.75 14.57
CA ALA A 632 8.27 -51.86 15.26
C ALA A 632 8.22 -53.07 14.33
N THR A 633 8.63 -54.24 14.85
CA THR A 633 8.66 -55.50 14.10
C THR A 633 7.77 -56.53 14.78
N SER A 634 6.90 -57.17 14.02
CA SER A 634 6.07 -58.29 14.48
C SER A 634 5.91 -59.31 13.36
N SER A 635 6.10 -60.60 13.68
CA SER A 635 5.92 -61.73 12.75
C SER A 635 6.59 -61.53 11.37
N GLY A 636 7.83 -61.02 11.35
CA GLY A 636 8.61 -60.80 10.13
C GLY A 636 8.25 -59.55 9.32
N THR A 637 7.27 -58.76 9.79
CA THR A 637 6.90 -57.45 9.20
C THR A 637 7.42 -56.32 10.08
N THR A 638 8.07 -55.34 9.48
CA THR A 638 8.62 -54.16 10.16
C THR A 638 7.97 -52.89 9.61
N VAL A 639 7.47 -52.04 10.50
CA VAL A 639 7.04 -50.68 10.19
C VAL A 639 8.06 -49.71 10.74
N THR A 640 8.45 -48.70 9.97
CA THR A 640 9.39 -47.66 10.38
C THR A 640 8.82 -46.28 10.11
N ALA A 641 9.12 -45.31 10.98
CA ALA A 641 8.89 -43.90 10.75
C ALA A 641 10.22 -43.16 10.62
N ALA A 642 10.33 -42.24 9.66
CA ALA A 642 11.52 -41.42 9.48
C ALA A 642 11.15 -39.96 9.19
N LEU A 643 12.00 -39.02 9.63
CA LEU A 643 11.85 -37.60 9.32
C LEU A 643 12.43 -37.34 7.92
N VAL A 644 11.65 -36.68 7.07
CA VAL A 644 12.07 -36.29 5.71
C VAL A 644 12.43 -34.80 5.68
N THR A 645 11.55 -33.96 6.19
CA THR A 645 11.71 -32.50 6.22
C THR A 645 11.22 -31.94 7.56
N THR A 646 12.01 -31.05 8.17
CA THR A 646 11.60 -30.31 9.36
C THR A 646 10.66 -29.15 9.01
N GLY A 647 9.59 -28.98 9.80
CA GLY A 647 8.76 -27.78 9.73
C GLY A 647 9.50 -26.57 10.31
N THR A 648 9.40 -25.41 9.66
CA THR A 648 10.08 -24.17 10.10
C THR A 648 9.14 -23.08 10.57
N SER A 649 7.83 -23.30 10.50
CA SER A 649 6.86 -22.41 11.13
C SER A 649 7.00 -22.42 12.66
N ALA A 650 6.54 -21.37 13.32
CA ALA A 650 6.58 -21.21 14.77
C ALA A 650 5.16 -21.27 15.34
N PRO A 651 4.96 -21.99 16.46
CA PRO A 651 3.68 -22.04 17.15
C PRO A 651 3.33 -20.66 17.71
N LEU A 652 2.04 -20.48 18.03
CA LEU A 652 1.51 -19.22 18.55
C LEU A 652 1.99 -18.97 19.99
N GLY A 653 2.30 -17.72 20.30
CA GLY A 653 2.60 -17.26 21.66
C GLY A 653 2.41 -15.75 21.83
N GLY A 654 2.87 -15.21 22.96
CA GLY A 654 2.90 -13.76 23.21
C GLY A 654 1.57 -13.21 23.69
N PHE A 655 1.31 -11.94 23.35
CA PHE A 655 0.16 -11.18 23.86
C PHE A 655 -0.56 -10.39 22.78
N PHE A 656 -1.84 -10.14 22.98
CA PHE A 656 -2.66 -9.23 22.16
C PHE A 656 -3.51 -8.34 23.07
N SER A 657 -4.11 -7.30 22.53
CA SER A 657 -5.13 -6.51 23.24
C SER A 657 -6.36 -6.35 22.36
N LEU A 658 -7.52 -6.27 23.02
CA LEU A 658 -8.79 -5.96 22.38
C LEU A 658 -9.17 -4.51 22.65
N GLN A 659 -9.74 -3.86 21.64
CA GLN A 659 -10.29 -2.51 21.73
C GLN A 659 -11.78 -2.50 21.40
N PHE A 660 -12.55 -1.75 22.20
CA PHE A 660 -13.97 -1.50 22.00
C PHE A 660 -14.28 -0.01 22.19
N ARG A 661 -14.89 0.62 21.18
CA ARG A 661 -15.29 2.05 21.21
C ARG A 661 -14.16 3.00 21.65
N GLY A 662 -12.94 2.73 21.20
CA GLY A 662 -11.75 3.54 21.50
C GLY A 662 -11.10 3.27 22.85
N GLN A 663 -11.61 2.34 23.68
CA GLN A 663 -10.93 1.87 24.88
C GLN A 663 -10.27 0.52 24.65
N THR A 664 -9.07 0.34 25.19
CA THR A 664 -8.24 -0.86 24.98
C THR A 664 -8.04 -1.59 26.30
N THR A 665 -8.13 -2.91 26.25
CA THR A 665 -7.75 -3.80 27.36
C THR A 665 -6.25 -3.76 27.63
N GLY A 666 -5.80 -4.30 28.77
CA GLY A 666 -4.37 -4.60 28.96
C GLY A 666 -3.89 -5.70 28.01
N TYR A 667 -2.59 -6.03 28.05
CA TYR A 667 -2.07 -7.18 27.32
C TYR A 667 -2.69 -8.49 27.83
N LEU A 668 -3.37 -9.19 26.93
CA LEU A 668 -4.00 -10.49 27.14
C LEU A 668 -3.06 -11.57 26.58
N PRO A 669 -2.70 -12.61 27.35
CA PRO A 669 -1.90 -13.70 26.82
C PRO A 669 -2.66 -14.42 25.69
N TYR A 670 -1.93 -14.93 24.70
CA TYR A 670 -2.50 -15.63 23.54
C TYR A 670 -3.42 -16.82 23.90
N ASN A 671 -3.28 -17.38 25.10
CA ASN A 671 -4.06 -18.52 25.61
C ASN A 671 -4.99 -18.14 26.79
N ILE A 672 -5.34 -16.84 26.94
CA ILE A 672 -6.15 -16.33 28.05
C ILE A 672 -7.42 -17.17 28.29
N ALA A 673 -7.75 -17.40 29.57
CA ALA A 673 -8.96 -18.12 29.95
C ALA A 673 -10.22 -17.27 29.68
N ALA A 674 -11.36 -17.93 29.45
CA ALA A 674 -12.61 -17.24 29.15
C ALA A 674 -13.03 -16.26 30.26
N ALA A 675 -12.86 -16.65 31.53
CA ALA A 675 -13.17 -15.82 32.68
C ALA A 675 -12.27 -14.56 32.75
N ASP A 676 -10.97 -14.71 32.49
CA ASP A 676 -10.03 -13.59 32.51
C ASP A 676 -10.27 -12.63 31.34
N MET A 677 -10.61 -13.15 30.15
CA MET A 677 -11.01 -12.33 29.01
C MET A 677 -12.30 -11.56 29.30
N LYS A 678 -13.31 -12.21 29.93
CA LYS A 678 -14.53 -11.53 30.39
C LYS A 678 -14.19 -10.38 31.32
N ASN A 679 -13.39 -10.64 32.35
CA ASN A 679 -12.98 -9.62 33.32
C ASN A 679 -12.25 -8.46 32.64
N ALA A 680 -11.33 -8.74 31.72
CA ALA A 680 -10.60 -7.71 30.99
C ALA A 680 -11.51 -6.81 30.14
N LEU A 681 -12.51 -7.39 29.48
CA LEU A 681 -13.48 -6.64 28.68
C LEU A 681 -14.44 -5.81 29.55
N GLU A 682 -14.87 -6.34 30.70
CA GLU A 682 -15.77 -5.62 31.63
C GLU A 682 -15.07 -4.50 32.42
N LEU A 683 -13.74 -4.44 32.41
CA LEU A 683 -12.99 -3.29 32.92
C LEU A 683 -13.06 -2.07 31.99
N LEU A 684 -13.47 -2.25 30.72
CA LEU A 684 -13.71 -1.13 29.82
C LEU A 684 -15.03 -0.47 30.19
N SER A 685 -15.02 0.84 30.47
CA SER A 685 -16.23 1.58 30.85
C SER A 685 -17.26 1.69 29.71
N THR A 686 -16.91 1.22 28.51
CA THR A 686 -17.78 1.16 27.34
C THR A 686 -18.51 -0.18 27.18
N VAL A 687 -18.24 -1.15 28.06
CA VAL A 687 -18.78 -2.52 28.02
C VAL A 687 -19.66 -2.78 29.25
N ASP A 688 -20.98 -2.84 29.06
CA ASP A 688 -21.94 -3.15 30.14
C ASP A 688 -22.27 -4.64 30.20
N GLY A 689 -21.25 -5.47 30.38
CA GLY A 689 -21.37 -6.92 30.58
C GLY A 689 -21.21 -7.76 29.31
N VAL A 690 -20.40 -8.82 29.43
CA VAL A 690 -20.17 -9.80 28.36
C VAL A 690 -20.20 -11.23 28.91
N SER A 691 -20.62 -12.17 28.08
CA SER A 691 -20.36 -13.60 28.30
C SER A 691 -19.29 -14.06 27.31
N VAL A 692 -18.29 -14.78 27.80
CA VAL A 692 -17.17 -15.27 26.97
C VAL A 692 -17.11 -16.78 27.10
N VAL A 693 -17.13 -17.47 25.96
CA VAL A 693 -16.91 -18.92 25.88
C VAL A 693 -15.69 -19.17 25.01
N ARG A 694 -14.72 -19.92 25.52
CA ARG A 694 -13.51 -20.28 24.78
C ARG A 694 -13.66 -21.68 24.17
N SER A 695 -13.14 -21.86 22.96
CA SER A 695 -13.00 -23.16 22.31
C SER A 695 -11.99 -24.07 23.04
N ASN A 696 -11.94 -25.32 22.62
CA ASN A 696 -10.77 -26.16 22.88
C ASN A 696 -9.55 -25.59 22.14
N VAL A 697 -8.37 -25.99 22.61
CA VAL A 697 -7.10 -25.66 21.95
C VAL A 697 -7.07 -26.28 20.56
N ASP A 698 -6.61 -25.52 19.57
CA ASP A 698 -6.34 -26.07 18.24
C ASP A 698 -4.96 -26.77 18.20
N PRO A 699 -4.64 -27.54 17.14
CA PRO A 699 -3.35 -28.23 17.02
C PRO A 699 -2.09 -27.34 17.04
N ASN A 700 -2.25 -26.02 16.92
CA ASN A 700 -1.18 -25.01 16.94
C ASN A 700 -1.14 -24.20 18.24
N GLY A 701 -1.96 -24.54 19.24
CA GLY A 701 -2.05 -23.82 20.50
C GLY A 701 -2.97 -22.59 20.49
N GLY A 702 -3.67 -22.35 19.37
CA GLY A 702 -4.64 -21.26 19.23
C GLY A 702 -5.98 -21.54 19.90
N TYR A 703 -6.73 -20.47 20.15
CA TYR A 703 -8.07 -20.52 20.71
C TYR A 703 -9.00 -19.55 19.98
N SER A 704 -10.30 -19.84 20.04
CA SER A 704 -11.36 -18.91 19.67
C SER A 704 -12.20 -18.57 20.91
N TRP A 705 -12.59 -17.32 21.05
CA TRP A 705 -13.49 -16.84 22.10
C TRP A 705 -14.75 -16.26 21.46
N ALA A 706 -15.89 -16.88 21.74
CA ALA A 706 -17.20 -16.33 21.43
C ALA A 706 -17.56 -15.31 22.52
N VAL A 707 -17.45 -14.02 22.18
CA VAL A 707 -17.80 -12.90 23.05
C VAL A 707 -19.22 -12.46 22.73
N THR A 708 -20.13 -12.73 23.66
CA THR A 708 -21.53 -12.34 23.62
C THR A 708 -21.71 -11.06 24.42
N PHE A 709 -22.02 -9.96 23.74
CA PHE A 709 -22.38 -8.71 24.41
C PHE A 709 -23.80 -8.81 24.96
N LEU A 710 -23.97 -8.52 26.25
CA LEU A 710 -25.28 -8.58 26.90
C LEU A 710 -26.15 -7.34 26.59
N ASN A 711 -25.55 -6.31 25.99
CA ASN A 711 -26.25 -5.14 25.47
C ASN A 711 -27.07 -5.47 24.20
N LEU A 712 -28.30 -4.97 24.16
CA LEU A 712 -29.24 -5.19 23.04
C LEU A 712 -28.94 -4.27 21.85
N GLY A 713 -29.01 -4.82 20.63
CA GLY A 713 -28.85 -4.08 19.37
C GLY A 713 -27.47 -4.23 18.69
N ASN A 714 -27.30 -3.55 17.55
CA ASN A 714 -26.06 -3.67 16.77
C ASN A 714 -24.93 -2.84 17.40
N LEU A 715 -23.85 -3.50 17.79
CA LEU A 715 -22.66 -2.89 18.38
C LEU A 715 -21.52 -2.84 17.35
N PRO A 716 -20.55 -1.90 17.44
CA PRO A 716 -19.38 -1.92 16.57
C PRO A 716 -18.55 -3.21 16.77
N PRO A 717 -17.77 -3.64 15.77
CA PRO A 717 -16.86 -4.76 15.93
C PRO A 717 -15.77 -4.42 16.96
N LEU A 718 -15.30 -5.44 17.68
CA LEU A 718 -14.04 -5.38 18.40
C LEU A 718 -12.91 -5.20 17.38
N THR A 719 -11.88 -4.47 17.76
CA THR A 719 -10.60 -4.43 17.06
C THR A 719 -9.52 -5.05 17.94
N ALA A 720 -8.43 -5.50 17.35
CA ALA A 720 -7.31 -6.09 18.08
C ALA A 720 -6.00 -5.43 17.67
N ASP A 721 -5.14 -5.18 18.65
CA ASP A 721 -3.71 -4.99 18.44
C ASP A 721 -3.00 -6.28 18.83
N TYR A 722 -2.26 -6.85 17.89
CA TYR A 722 -1.59 -8.14 18.03
C TYR A 722 -0.12 -8.07 17.61
N ALA A 723 0.48 -6.87 17.59
CA ALA A 723 1.89 -6.69 17.28
C ALA A 723 2.83 -7.43 18.26
N ALA A 724 2.35 -7.71 19.48
CA ALA A 724 3.07 -8.46 20.52
C ALA A 724 2.79 -9.98 20.50
N LEU A 725 2.04 -10.49 19.52
CA LEU A 725 1.95 -11.93 19.30
C LEU A 725 3.24 -12.43 18.65
N VAL A 726 3.64 -13.64 19.03
CA VAL A 726 4.76 -14.36 18.41
C VAL A 726 4.26 -15.61 17.71
N GLY A 727 5.03 -16.08 16.73
CA GLY A 727 4.67 -17.19 15.85
C GLY A 727 4.95 -16.83 14.40
N THR A 728 4.59 -17.72 13.48
CA THR A 728 4.70 -17.44 12.05
C THR A 728 3.48 -16.65 11.58
N VAL A 729 3.68 -15.36 11.29
CA VAL A 729 2.61 -14.44 10.85
C VAL A 729 1.37 -14.57 11.76
N PRO A 730 1.54 -14.34 13.08
CA PRO A 730 0.44 -14.50 14.01
C PRO A 730 -0.62 -13.43 13.73
N THR A 731 -1.89 -13.82 13.82
CA THR A 731 -3.01 -12.91 13.57
C THR A 731 -4.11 -13.08 14.60
N VAL A 732 -4.88 -12.01 14.80
CA VAL A 732 -6.18 -12.06 15.47
C VAL A 732 -7.24 -11.70 14.44
N THR A 733 -8.18 -12.62 14.22
CA THR A 733 -9.36 -12.38 13.40
C THR A 733 -10.58 -12.21 14.28
N ILE A 734 -11.42 -11.24 13.93
CA ILE A 734 -12.67 -10.97 14.65
C ILE A 734 -13.79 -11.05 13.64
N THR A 735 -14.69 -12.02 13.84
CA THR A 735 -15.83 -12.25 12.97
C THR A 735 -17.13 -12.05 13.73
N GLU A 736 -18.09 -11.39 13.09
CA GLU A 736 -19.44 -11.26 13.64
C GLU A 736 -20.21 -12.54 13.34
N THR A 737 -20.52 -13.31 14.38
CA THR A 737 -21.19 -14.61 14.26
C THR A 737 -22.70 -14.46 14.36
N ILE A 738 -23.18 -13.54 15.21
CA ILE A 738 -24.61 -13.20 15.34
C ILE A 738 -24.73 -11.68 15.34
N PRO A 739 -25.44 -11.09 14.35
CA PRO A 739 -25.69 -9.66 14.35
C PRO A 739 -26.66 -9.30 15.46
N GLY A 740 -26.35 -8.23 16.19
CA GLY A 740 -27.23 -7.71 17.22
C GLY A 740 -28.48 -7.12 16.58
N ILE A 741 -29.63 -7.79 16.70
CA ILE A 741 -30.89 -7.28 16.20
C ILE A 741 -31.56 -6.45 17.32
N PRO A 742 -31.96 -5.20 17.05
CA PRO A 742 -32.76 -4.44 18.00
C PRO A 742 -34.07 -5.21 18.35
N PRO A 743 -34.50 -5.29 19.63
CA PRO A 743 -35.78 -5.93 19.97
C PRO A 743 -36.94 -5.31 19.17
N PRO A 744 -37.91 -6.13 18.70
CA PRO A 744 -39.12 -5.66 18.04
C PRO A 744 -39.96 -4.83 19.02
N PHE A 745 -40.84 -4.01 18.46
CA PHE A 745 -41.75 -3.19 19.22
C PHE A 745 -42.79 -4.06 19.94
N ASN A 746 -42.79 -4.06 21.27
CA ASN A 746 -43.91 -4.58 22.03
C ASN A 746 -44.97 -3.48 22.17
N SER A 747 -46.10 -3.67 21.49
CA SER A 747 -47.27 -2.78 21.56
C SER A 747 -48.28 -3.34 22.56
N ARG A 748 -48.93 -2.46 23.33
CA ARG A 748 -50.13 -2.83 24.11
C ARG A 748 -51.35 -3.07 23.19
N ASP A 749 -51.27 -2.61 21.95
CA ASP A 749 -52.19 -2.85 20.85
C ASP A 749 -51.46 -3.64 19.74
N VAL A 750 -51.44 -4.96 19.88
CA VAL A 750 -50.69 -5.88 19.00
C VAL A 750 -51.20 -5.83 17.55
N ALA A 751 -52.44 -5.36 17.33
CA ALA A 751 -53.06 -5.26 16.00
C ALA A 751 -52.55 -4.05 15.19
N ASN A 752 -52.16 -2.96 15.85
CA ASN A 752 -51.77 -1.70 15.19
C ASN A 752 -50.29 -1.29 15.39
N GLY A 753 -49.49 -2.06 16.13
CA GLY A 753 -48.03 -1.88 16.22
C GLY A 753 -47.55 -0.59 16.91
N VAL A 754 -48.35 -0.03 17.83
CA VAL A 754 -48.12 1.28 18.46
C VAL A 754 -47.13 1.20 19.64
N PRO A 755 -46.18 2.14 19.81
CA PRO A 755 -45.30 2.19 20.99
C PRO A 755 -46.03 2.18 22.34
N MET A 756 -45.37 1.73 23.43
CA MET A 756 -45.87 1.91 24.81
C MET A 756 -45.73 3.37 25.30
N GLY A 757 -46.23 4.31 24.51
CA GLY A 757 -46.08 5.75 24.69
C GLY A 757 -45.12 6.36 23.67
N ARG A 758 -45.52 7.51 23.11
CA ARG A 758 -44.69 8.36 22.26
C ARG A 758 -44.64 9.77 22.85
N SER A 759 -43.47 10.37 22.92
CA SER A 759 -43.32 11.80 23.25
C SER A 759 -42.53 12.49 22.16
N PHE A 760 -43.00 13.68 21.77
CA PHE A 760 -42.29 14.55 20.84
C PHE A 760 -41.55 15.62 21.64
N ILE A 761 -40.23 15.68 21.51
CA ILE A 761 -39.45 16.82 22.01
C ILE A 761 -39.27 17.78 20.85
N THR A 762 -39.81 18.99 21.00
CA THR A 762 -39.69 20.11 20.05
C THR A 762 -38.71 21.18 20.52
N ASP A 763 -38.40 21.22 21.83
CA ASP A 763 -37.44 22.12 22.44
C ASP A 763 -36.08 21.43 22.61
N LEU A 764 -35.10 21.85 21.81
CA LEU A 764 -33.75 21.28 21.82
C LEU A 764 -32.87 21.80 22.98
N SER A 765 -33.37 22.75 23.78
CA SER A 765 -32.65 23.25 24.96
C SER A 765 -32.79 22.31 26.18
N THR A 766 -33.84 21.48 26.20
CA THR A 766 -34.08 20.48 27.25
C THR A 766 -34.31 19.10 26.63
N LEU A 767 -33.22 18.34 26.51
CA LEU A 767 -33.18 17.00 25.91
C LEU A 767 -33.64 15.90 26.89
N SER A 768 -34.81 16.08 27.50
CA SER A 768 -35.41 15.13 28.45
C SER A 768 -36.90 14.94 28.21
N ALA A 769 -37.39 13.70 28.36
CA ALA A 769 -38.82 13.38 28.32
C ALA A 769 -39.22 12.47 29.47
N THR A 770 -40.48 12.61 29.89
CA THR A 770 -41.09 11.82 30.97
C THR A 770 -42.18 10.94 30.38
N MET A 771 -42.14 9.63 30.67
CA MET A 771 -43.10 8.66 30.14
C MET A 771 -44.12 8.25 31.21
N PRO A 772 -45.42 8.55 31.01
CA PRO A 772 -46.45 8.13 31.94
C PRO A 772 -46.83 6.65 31.71
N ILE A 773 -47.16 5.93 32.79
CA ILE A 773 -47.73 4.57 32.78
C ILE A 773 -46.70 3.49 32.37
N LEU A 774 -45.64 3.34 33.16
CA LEU A 774 -44.73 2.19 33.09
C LEU A 774 -45.01 1.26 34.27
N ASP A 775 -45.00 -0.05 34.03
CA ASP A 775 -45.16 -1.05 35.09
C ASP A 775 -43.88 -1.11 35.94
N THR A 776 -44.02 -1.12 37.26
CA THR A 776 -42.87 -1.17 38.17
C THR A 776 -42.15 -2.52 38.08
N ASN A 777 -40.84 -2.52 38.30
CA ASN A 777 -39.97 -3.71 38.22
C ASN A 777 -39.86 -4.36 36.84
N ILE A 778 -40.27 -3.69 35.77
CA ILE A 778 -40.03 -4.12 34.38
C ILE A 778 -38.95 -3.21 33.75
N PRO A 779 -37.90 -3.76 33.11
CA PRO A 779 -36.93 -2.93 32.39
C PRO A 779 -37.55 -2.37 31.10
N TYR A 780 -37.50 -1.04 30.96
CA TYR A 780 -37.95 -0.34 29.76
C TYR A 780 -36.79 0.24 28.97
N TYR A 781 -36.71 -0.12 27.69
CA TYR A 781 -35.72 0.41 26.75
C TYR A 781 -36.33 1.55 25.94
N ILE A 782 -35.52 2.58 25.67
CA ILE A 782 -35.96 3.78 24.95
C ILE A 782 -35.09 4.00 23.71
N ARG A 783 -35.74 4.20 22.57
CA ARG A 783 -35.10 4.67 21.34
C ARG A 783 -35.53 6.07 20.99
N VAL A 784 -34.59 6.79 20.40
CA VAL A 784 -34.66 8.16 19.98
C VAL A 784 -34.46 8.20 18.47
N THR A 785 -35.39 8.84 17.77
CA THR A 785 -35.26 9.14 16.35
C THR A 785 -35.40 10.64 16.15
N ALA A 786 -34.46 11.24 15.43
CA ALA A 786 -34.57 12.62 14.98
C ALA A 786 -35.38 12.65 13.68
N LEU A 787 -36.33 13.58 13.59
CA LEU A 787 -37.12 13.83 12.39
C LEU A 787 -36.93 15.28 11.96
N ASN A 788 -36.65 15.47 10.67
CA ASN A 788 -36.63 16.77 10.00
C ASN A 788 -37.51 16.70 8.72
N ALA A 789 -37.50 17.76 7.91
CA ALA A 789 -38.28 17.84 6.67
C ALA A 789 -37.87 16.79 5.60
N ILE A 790 -36.69 16.17 5.71
CA ILE A 790 -36.14 15.19 4.76
C ILE A 790 -36.54 13.76 5.18
N GLY A 791 -36.75 13.51 6.47
CA GLY A 791 -37.18 12.20 6.96
C GLY A 791 -36.72 11.88 8.38
N ARG A 792 -36.68 10.59 8.70
CA ARG A 792 -36.28 10.05 10.01
C ARG A 792 -34.82 9.60 9.98
N SER A 793 -34.07 9.90 11.03
CA SER A 793 -32.75 9.32 11.26
C SER A 793 -32.85 7.81 11.55
N VAL A 794 -31.71 7.12 11.50
CA VAL A 794 -31.60 5.81 12.13
C VAL A 794 -31.91 5.94 13.64
N PRO A 795 -32.75 5.05 14.22
CA PRO A 795 -33.03 5.09 15.66
C PRO A 795 -31.74 4.85 16.47
N GLN A 796 -31.53 5.65 17.52
CA GLN A 796 -30.45 5.48 18.49
C GLN A 796 -31.02 5.12 19.86
N MET A 797 -30.26 4.40 20.69
CA MET A 797 -30.66 4.13 22.09
C MET A 797 -30.42 5.37 22.95
N SER A 798 -31.22 5.55 24.00
CA SER A 798 -31.03 6.63 24.97
C SER A 798 -29.89 6.35 25.96
N THR A 799 -29.53 7.35 26.78
CA THR A 799 -28.56 7.19 27.89
C THR A 799 -29.24 7.56 29.23
N PRO A 800 -29.39 6.62 30.18
CA PRO A 800 -29.07 5.19 30.09
C PRO A 800 -29.95 4.44 29.06
N PRO A 801 -29.50 3.28 28.53
CA PRO A 801 -30.23 2.55 27.47
C PRO A 801 -31.54 1.90 27.96
N PHE A 802 -31.69 1.70 29.27
CA PHE A 802 -32.94 1.30 29.90
C PHE A 802 -33.06 1.88 31.32
N ALA A 803 -34.27 1.85 31.85
CA ALA A 803 -34.55 2.14 33.26
C ALA A 803 -35.58 1.15 33.81
N ILE A 804 -35.49 0.83 35.10
CA ILE A 804 -36.49 0.02 35.81
C ILE A 804 -37.31 0.98 36.69
N PRO A 805 -38.59 1.22 36.38
CA PRO A 805 -39.44 2.08 37.19
C PRO A 805 -39.66 1.48 38.58
N VAL A 806 -39.44 2.28 39.64
CA VAL A 806 -39.77 1.93 41.03
C VAL A 806 -41.00 2.72 41.49
N ALA A 807 -41.76 2.19 42.44
CA ALA A 807 -42.98 2.84 42.93
C ALA A 807 -42.66 4.25 43.48
N ARG A 808 -43.19 5.28 42.81
CA ARG A 808 -43.07 6.74 43.06
C ARG A 808 -41.87 7.51 42.47
N THR A 809 -41.27 7.09 41.35
CA THR A 809 -40.31 7.97 40.62
C THR A 809 -40.59 8.05 39.12
N LEU A 810 -40.54 9.27 38.56
CA LEU A 810 -40.58 9.53 37.12
C LEU A 810 -39.24 9.11 36.50
N VAL A 811 -39.27 8.39 35.37
CA VAL A 811 -38.04 8.03 34.63
C VAL A 811 -37.61 9.24 33.81
N ALA A 812 -36.55 9.92 34.22
CA ALA A 812 -35.90 10.97 33.45
C ALA A 812 -34.80 10.34 32.57
N CYS A 813 -34.86 10.59 31.27
CA CYS A 813 -33.85 10.13 30.32
C CYS A 813 -33.21 11.33 29.61
N PHE A 814 -31.89 11.32 29.47
CA PHE A 814 -31.15 12.38 28.80
C PHE A 814 -30.78 11.97 27.37
N ILE A 815 -30.87 12.90 26.42
CA ILE A 815 -30.39 12.71 25.04
C ILE A 815 -29.07 13.48 24.90
N LEU A 816 -28.00 12.79 24.50
CA LEU A 816 -26.74 13.43 24.13
C LEU A 816 -26.93 14.23 22.83
N PRO A 817 -26.35 15.44 22.70
CA PRO A 817 -26.45 16.20 21.47
C PRO A 817 -25.84 15.41 20.31
N PHE A 818 -26.62 15.18 19.26
CA PHE A 818 -26.11 14.67 17.99
C PHE A 818 -25.00 15.63 17.52
N LYS A 819 -23.78 15.12 17.27
CA LYS A 819 -22.76 15.91 16.56
C LYS A 819 -23.37 16.30 15.21
N ARG A 820 -23.47 17.60 14.98
CA ARG A 820 -23.93 18.19 13.72
C ARG A 820 -23.07 17.75 12.55
#